data_AF-A0A443STR2-F1
#
_entry.id   AF-A0A443STR2-F1
#
_cell.length_a   1.000
_cell.length_b   1.000
_cell.length_c   1.000
_cell.angle_alpha   90.00
_cell.angle_beta   90.00
_cell.angle_gamma   90.00
#
_symmetry.space_group_name_H-M   'P 1'
#
loop_
_entity.id
_entity.type
_entity.pdbx_description
1 polymer ?
#
loop_
_entity_poly.entity_id
_entity_poly.type
_entity_poly.pdbx_seq_one_letter_code
_entity_poly.pdbx_strand_id
1 'polypeptide(L)'
;MYGNNVFPRDNEDLYSGYNDFDPVLDAKALEYDENFQQAVMKSSYGKRGTTGMRTSGPSRMGTAGYRRGSVNSSSKRRTSNAGTFVPPTTARPMTAVRGAGYTSHSRNQAKGTAFDPLNQAKSIISTFHHVDENSAEFKIKLLEKKVNTLIEDSVVAVFKNEKTLALEKAKEAVAKERALSRLKDQSGLDNIPVNVDLSFSVLYNLAIQYTRNEMYSEAINSYQAIIKNRSFTNTGRLKVNIGDIHYYQGNYPKAIKFYRMALDQLPNTQKIMRMKIMRNIGLSFVKLNQFTDAIISFEYIMSEKSDYRDALHLIVCHFALGDKDKMKKCFVKLLETKDDLLGEKSKFSIEEEEEQISKLNDIIKNDTLRSIQRELRQERDYCIQTSAKLIAPVIGESLSQGYDWCVEQVRNAGYAEMANELEINKAVKHLKKRDFSEAIETLKSFEKKDSKAASTAATNLSFLYLLQNEITQAEVYADNAITTDHYNAGALVNKGNCCYRQSDIEKARDYYKEALANDPTCVEALYNLALTYKKLNNYEVALECLFKLHTVVKNHPHVLYQIANLHELLNDKDQAMDWYQTLLTFVPSDPNLLNRLSDIAESEGDKQQAFSYLTDSYRYYPSFIPTIERIAAHYIENQIYEKATKYLERASVVQPNQVKWQLMIAACYRRSGNYQQALQCYKGIHTKFPENLECLKFLVKISQELGLSESNDFLEKLRKLEKAKELKERKIQSGKGSRSQSRSSVRRSAGNEGSREGSASSNSSGYMTSTSGVSKPSRKPILESDNTNNDAYGIGDIGTVERPMTSWRRGGKDDDDFGNDDIIDILPE
;
A
#
# COMPACT_ATOMS: atom_id res chain seq x y z
N MET A 1 23.99 -1.32 3.12
CA MET A 1 23.27 -2.58 3.39
C MET A 1 21.99 -2.55 2.57
N TYR A 2 21.91 -3.27 1.45
CA TYR A 2 20.79 -3.13 0.47
C TYR A 2 20.30 -4.50 -0.07
N GLY A 3 20.45 -5.59 0.70
CA GLY A 3 20.24 -6.96 0.21
C GLY A 3 18.82 -7.53 0.37
N ASN A 4 18.07 -7.14 1.40
CA ASN A 4 16.96 -7.97 1.88
C ASN A 4 15.60 -7.73 1.20
N ASN A 5 15.39 -6.58 0.55
CA ASN A 5 14.07 -6.20 -0.02
C ASN A 5 13.97 -6.37 -1.55
N VAL A 6 14.98 -6.97 -2.20
CA VAL A 6 15.03 -7.12 -3.67
C VAL A 6 14.60 -8.52 -4.13
N PHE A 7 14.62 -9.50 -3.23
CA PHE A 7 14.06 -10.83 -3.48
C PHE A 7 12.55 -10.82 -3.21
N PRO A 8 11.74 -11.59 -3.97
CA PRO A 8 10.32 -11.75 -3.65
C PRO A 8 10.15 -12.27 -2.22
N ARG A 9 9.07 -11.84 -1.54
CA ARG A 9 8.76 -12.23 -0.15
C ARG A 9 8.81 -13.75 -0.01
N ASP A 10 9.34 -14.28 1.10
CA ASP A 10 9.53 -15.73 1.36
C ASP A 10 8.21 -16.55 1.49
N ASN A 11 7.10 -16.11 0.89
CA ASN A 11 5.89 -16.87 0.60
C ASN A 11 6.09 -17.89 -0.56
N GLU A 12 7.34 -18.20 -0.93
CA GLU A 12 7.61 -19.41 -1.72
C GLU A 12 7.34 -20.63 -0.83
N ASP A 13 6.18 -21.24 -1.02
CA ASP A 13 6.00 -22.62 -0.58
C ASP A 13 6.96 -23.49 -1.41
N LEU A 14 8.11 -23.80 -0.81
CA LEU A 14 9.17 -24.60 -1.40
C LEU A 14 8.70 -26.04 -1.72
N TYR A 15 7.56 -26.45 -1.15
CA TYR A 15 6.84 -27.70 -1.43
C TYR A 15 5.78 -27.62 -2.55
N SER A 16 5.50 -26.44 -3.11
CA SER A 16 4.41 -26.25 -4.09
C SER A 16 4.60 -27.10 -5.34
N GLY A 17 3.64 -27.98 -5.64
CA GLY A 17 3.73 -29.00 -6.67
C GLY A 17 4.91 -29.99 -6.49
N TYR A 18 5.40 -30.18 -5.26
CA TYR A 18 6.08 -31.42 -4.84
C TYR A 18 5.08 -32.35 -4.11
N ASN A 19 4.11 -31.78 -3.39
CA ASN A 19 2.96 -32.52 -2.84
C ASN A 19 1.77 -32.52 -3.81
N ASP A 20 1.57 -31.43 -4.57
CA ASP A 20 0.45 -31.31 -5.51
C ASP A 20 0.76 -32.05 -6.82
N PHE A 21 0.51 -33.36 -6.82
CA PHE A 21 0.37 -34.14 -8.04
C PHE A 21 -0.78 -35.14 -7.87
N ASP A 22 -1.83 -34.96 -8.68
CA ASP A 22 -3.02 -35.83 -8.65
C ASP A 22 -2.67 -37.20 -9.26
N PRO A 23 -2.71 -38.30 -8.48
CA PRO A 23 -2.38 -39.62 -9.01
C PRO A 23 -3.42 -40.02 -10.07
N VAL A 24 -2.93 -40.42 -11.26
CA VAL A 24 -3.66 -40.93 -12.44
C VAL A 24 -4.04 -39.89 -13.53
N LEU A 25 -4.08 -38.58 -13.28
CA LEU A 25 -4.65 -37.60 -14.24
C LEU A 25 -3.75 -36.42 -14.69
N ASP A 26 -2.50 -36.68 -15.08
CA ASP A 26 -1.74 -35.73 -15.91
C ASP A 26 -2.25 -35.73 -17.36
N ALA A 27 -3.25 -34.88 -17.62
CA ALA A 27 -3.87 -34.74 -18.94
C ALA A 27 -2.89 -34.37 -20.07
N LYS A 28 -1.70 -33.81 -19.77
CA LYS A 28 -0.69 -33.45 -20.78
C LYS A 28 0.21 -34.63 -21.16
N ALA A 29 0.28 -35.67 -20.33
CA ALA A 29 0.99 -36.92 -20.64
C ALA A 29 0.14 -37.91 -21.46
N LEU A 30 -1.19 -37.84 -21.35
CA LEU A 30 -2.13 -38.78 -21.98
C LEU A 30 -2.04 -38.86 -23.51
N GLU A 31 -1.62 -37.79 -24.19
CA GLU A 31 -1.41 -37.80 -25.64
C GLU A 31 -0.28 -38.74 -26.08
N TYR A 32 0.67 -39.06 -25.19
CA TYR A 32 1.87 -39.83 -25.47
C TYR A 32 1.88 -41.25 -24.86
N ASP A 33 0.88 -41.62 -24.06
CA ASP A 33 0.74 -42.98 -23.53
C ASP A 33 0.04 -43.91 -24.54
N GLU A 34 0.79 -44.86 -25.08
CA GLU A 34 0.27 -45.90 -25.97
C GLU A 34 -0.87 -46.72 -25.35
N ASN A 35 -0.85 -46.93 -24.02
CA ASN A 35 -1.91 -47.68 -23.33
C ASN A 35 -3.20 -46.87 -23.28
N PHE A 36 -3.12 -45.58 -22.95
CA PHE A 36 -4.26 -44.67 -23.02
C PHE A 36 -4.80 -44.53 -24.44
N GLN A 37 -3.95 -44.31 -25.46
CA GLN A 37 -4.41 -44.27 -26.85
C GLN A 37 -5.12 -45.57 -27.26
N GLN A 38 -4.55 -46.74 -26.91
CA GLN A 38 -5.20 -48.02 -27.15
C GLN A 38 -6.51 -48.19 -26.37
N ALA A 39 -6.61 -47.71 -25.13
CA ALA A 39 -7.83 -47.74 -24.35
C ALA A 39 -8.92 -46.85 -24.97
N VAL A 40 -8.58 -45.65 -25.42
CA VAL A 40 -9.47 -44.73 -26.13
C VAL A 40 -9.96 -45.36 -27.44
N MET A 41 -9.09 -45.97 -28.25
CA MET A 41 -9.49 -46.69 -29.47
C MET A 41 -10.39 -47.90 -29.21
N LYS A 42 -10.21 -48.59 -28.08
CA LYS A 42 -11.04 -49.75 -27.69
C LYS A 42 -12.38 -49.33 -27.07
N SER A 43 -12.48 -48.10 -26.55
CA SER A 43 -13.68 -47.54 -25.88
C SER A 43 -14.89 -47.36 -26.83
N SER A 44 -16.06 -47.13 -26.24
CA SER A 44 -17.29 -46.78 -26.96
C SER A 44 -17.23 -45.38 -27.60
N TYR A 45 -16.40 -44.48 -27.10
CA TYR A 45 -16.24 -43.12 -27.63
C TYR A 45 -15.32 -43.10 -28.86
N GLY A 46 -14.20 -43.82 -28.82
CA GLY A 46 -13.27 -43.96 -29.97
C GLY A 46 -13.90 -44.62 -31.21
N LYS A 47 -15.03 -45.31 -31.06
CA LYS A 47 -15.80 -45.91 -32.17
C LYS A 47 -16.77 -44.93 -32.86
N ARG A 48 -16.92 -43.70 -32.36
CA ARG A 48 -17.66 -42.64 -33.08
C ARG A 48 -16.71 -41.94 -34.04
N GLY A 49 -16.73 -42.39 -35.30
CA GLY A 49 -15.96 -41.75 -36.38
C GLY A 49 -16.27 -40.26 -36.48
N THR A 50 -15.23 -39.44 -36.59
CA THR A 50 -15.33 -37.98 -36.62
C THR A 50 -16.13 -37.52 -37.85
N THR A 51 -17.33 -36.97 -37.63
CA THR A 51 -18.12 -36.30 -38.68
C THR A 51 -17.45 -34.97 -39.03
N GLY A 52 -16.45 -35.02 -39.92
CA GLY A 52 -15.67 -33.85 -40.31
C GLY A 52 -16.56 -32.77 -40.95
N MET A 53 -16.66 -31.62 -40.28
CA MET A 53 -17.21 -30.40 -40.87
C MET A 53 -16.34 -30.00 -42.06
N ARG A 54 -16.88 -30.18 -43.28
CA ARG A 54 -16.18 -29.78 -44.50
C ARG A 54 -16.05 -28.26 -44.54
N THR A 55 -14.82 -27.77 -44.53
CA THR A 55 -14.49 -26.37 -44.82
C THR A 55 -15.00 -25.98 -46.20
N SER A 56 -15.74 -24.88 -46.30
CA SER A 56 -16.19 -24.34 -47.59
C SER A 56 -15.00 -23.84 -48.41
N GLY A 57 -14.80 -24.40 -49.61
CA GLY A 57 -13.85 -23.91 -50.61
C GLY A 57 -14.59 -23.32 -51.81
N PRO A 58 -14.07 -22.27 -52.46
CA PRO A 58 -14.84 -21.52 -53.46
C PRO A 58 -15.09 -22.31 -54.75
N SER A 59 -16.34 -22.27 -55.21
CA SER A 59 -16.84 -22.98 -56.39
C SER A 59 -16.21 -22.53 -57.71
N ARG A 60 -15.90 -23.47 -58.62
CA ARG A 60 -15.68 -23.17 -60.05
C ARG A 60 -16.12 -24.31 -60.99
N MET A 61 -17.14 -24.00 -61.81
CA MET A 61 -17.47 -24.52 -63.16
C MET A 61 -17.35 -26.04 -63.46
N GLY A 62 -18.44 -26.68 -63.93
CA GLY A 62 -18.39 -28.09 -64.39
C GLY A 62 -19.73 -28.69 -64.88
N THR A 63 -20.23 -28.20 -66.01
CA THR A 63 -21.43 -28.62 -66.79
C THR A 63 -21.90 -30.10 -66.80
N ALA A 64 -23.24 -30.26 -66.85
CA ALA A 64 -24.05 -31.40 -67.36
C ALA A 64 -24.09 -32.72 -66.55
N GLY A 65 -25.20 -33.49 -66.55
CA GLY A 65 -26.57 -33.19 -67.01
C GLY A 65 -27.39 -34.44 -67.41
N TYR A 66 -28.73 -34.35 -67.37
CA TYR A 66 -29.73 -35.23 -68.05
C TYR A 66 -29.77 -36.73 -67.61
N ARG A 67 -30.91 -37.45 -67.56
CA ARG A 67 -32.38 -37.13 -67.59
C ARG A 67 -33.17 -38.41 -67.20
N ARG A 68 -34.45 -38.28 -66.79
CA ARG A 68 -35.57 -39.29 -66.85
C ARG A 68 -35.31 -40.72 -66.30
N GLY A 69 -36.17 -41.36 -65.51
CA GLY A 69 -37.59 -41.12 -65.21
C GLY A 69 -38.40 -42.43 -65.17
N SER A 70 -39.68 -42.33 -64.81
CA SER A 70 -40.78 -43.29 -65.11
C SER A 70 -40.82 -44.64 -64.37
N VAL A 71 -41.99 -45.27 -64.09
CA VAL A 71 -43.41 -44.83 -64.21
C VAL A 71 -44.26 -45.54 -63.12
N ASN A 72 -45.49 -45.02 -62.90
CA ASN A 72 -46.71 -45.79 -62.51
C ASN A 72 -46.83 -46.41 -61.08
N SER A 73 -48.03 -46.58 -60.50
CA SER A 73 -49.36 -46.05 -60.87
C SER A 73 -50.44 -46.23 -59.78
N SER A 74 -51.30 -45.21 -59.63
CA SER A 74 -52.72 -45.31 -59.19
C SER A 74 -53.01 -45.70 -57.72
N SER A 75 -54.18 -45.43 -57.10
CA SER A 75 -55.44 -44.86 -57.64
C SER A 75 -56.32 -44.15 -56.58
N LYS A 76 -56.89 -42.99 -56.95
CA LYS A 76 -58.26 -42.46 -56.65
C LYS A 76 -58.83 -42.32 -55.21
N ARG A 77 -59.19 -41.06 -54.87
CA ARG A 77 -60.51 -40.57 -54.32
C ARG A 77 -60.90 -41.00 -52.87
N ARG A 78 -61.85 -40.43 -52.08
CA ARG A 78 -62.76 -39.23 -52.02
C ARG A 78 -63.38 -39.17 -50.58
N THR A 79 -63.99 -38.14 -49.96
CA THR A 79 -64.15 -36.66 -50.12
C THR A 79 -64.63 -36.00 -48.79
N SER A 80 -64.47 -34.67 -48.65
CA SER A 80 -65.32 -33.68 -47.92
C SER A 80 -65.91 -33.93 -46.50
N ASN A 81 -65.53 -33.03 -45.58
CA ASN A 81 -66.31 -32.33 -44.51
C ASN A 81 -67.39 -33.02 -43.63
N ALA A 82 -67.11 -32.99 -42.31
CA ALA A 82 -67.92 -32.45 -41.19
C ALA A 82 -69.29 -33.04 -40.79
N GLY A 83 -69.53 -33.19 -39.47
CA GLY A 83 -70.90 -33.36 -38.90
C GLY A 83 -71.04 -34.16 -37.58
N THR A 84 -70.69 -33.53 -36.44
CA THR A 84 -71.10 -33.84 -35.03
C THR A 84 -72.05 -35.01 -34.69
N PHE A 85 -71.61 -35.94 -33.81
CA PHE A 85 -72.39 -36.42 -32.62
C PHE A 85 -71.48 -37.03 -31.52
N VAL A 86 -71.98 -37.15 -30.29
CA VAL A 86 -71.26 -37.36 -28.99
C VAL A 86 -72.26 -37.92 -27.95
N PRO A 87 -71.93 -38.68 -26.84
CA PRO A 87 -70.77 -39.50 -26.42
C PRO A 87 -71.22 -40.96 -26.08
N PRO A 88 -70.79 -41.68 -25.01
CA PRO A 88 -69.47 -41.88 -24.36
C PRO A 88 -69.02 -43.37 -24.25
N THR A 89 -67.71 -43.64 -24.08
CA THR A 89 -67.09 -44.27 -22.87
C THR A 89 -65.67 -44.82 -23.14
N THR A 90 -64.76 -44.64 -22.17
CA THR A 90 -63.37 -45.19 -22.11
C THR A 90 -62.37 -44.81 -23.22
N ALA A 91 -61.05 -44.76 -23.01
CA ALA A 91 -60.31 -44.30 -21.83
C ALA A 91 -58.93 -43.73 -22.27
N ARG A 92 -58.45 -42.74 -21.53
CA ARG A 92 -57.12 -42.07 -21.57
C ARG A 92 -56.72 -41.83 -20.08
N PRO A 93 -55.46 -41.53 -19.67
CA PRO A 93 -54.55 -40.63 -20.39
C PRO A 93 -53.02 -40.87 -20.25
N MET A 94 -52.31 -39.87 -20.78
CA MET A 94 -50.90 -39.50 -20.62
C MET A 94 -50.35 -39.62 -19.18
N THR A 95 -49.03 -39.78 -19.05
CA THR A 95 -48.26 -39.56 -17.81
C THR A 95 -47.40 -38.30 -17.88
N ALA A 96 -47.26 -37.58 -16.77
CA ALA A 96 -46.44 -36.37 -16.66
C ALA A 96 -46.00 -36.10 -15.20
N VAL A 97 -44.77 -35.58 -15.04
CA VAL A 97 -44.30 -34.68 -13.94
C VAL A 97 -44.46 -35.12 -12.46
N ARG A 98 -43.31 -35.38 -11.81
CA ARG A 98 -43.05 -35.38 -10.32
C ARG A 98 -43.90 -36.38 -9.49
N GLY A 99 -43.54 -36.76 -8.25
CA GLY A 99 -42.31 -36.50 -7.46
C GLY A 99 -42.59 -36.54 -5.94
N ALA A 100 -41.85 -37.37 -5.20
CA ALA A 100 -41.83 -37.53 -3.73
C ALA A 100 -43.08 -38.12 -3.02
N GLY A 101 -42.87 -38.95 -1.98
CA GLY A 101 -43.92 -39.35 -1.02
C GLY A 101 -43.86 -40.76 -0.42
N TYR A 102 -43.12 -40.94 0.68
CA TYR A 102 -43.36 -41.84 1.83
C TYR A 102 -44.08 -43.23 1.70
N THR A 103 -43.40 -44.26 2.23
CA THR A 103 -43.96 -45.43 3.01
C THR A 103 -44.87 -46.48 2.33
N SER A 104 -45.03 -47.72 2.84
CA SER A 104 -44.14 -48.62 3.62
C SER A 104 -44.71 -50.06 3.69
N HIS A 105 -43.90 -51.02 4.18
CA HIS A 105 -44.27 -52.32 4.80
C HIS A 105 -45.01 -53.43 4.02
N SER A 106 -44.38 -54.63 4.02
CA SER A 106 -44.99 -55.98 3.97
C SER A 106 -45.66 -56.42 2.64
N ARG A 107 -45.75 -57.72 2.31
CA ARG A 107 -45.73 -58.94 3.15
C ARG A 107 -45.13 -60.18 2.43
N ASN A 108 -44.96 -61.26 3.20
CA ASN A 108 -44.32 -62.53 2.84
C ASN A 108 -45.08 -63.42 1.82
N GLN A 109 -44.40 -64.52 1.42
CA GLN A 109 -44.88 -65.78 0.79
C GLN A 109 -44.98 -65.80 -0.75
N ALA A 110 -44.75 -66.95 -1.43
CA ALA A 110 -43.98 -68.15 -1.10
C ALA A 110 -43.71 -69.02 -2.35
N LYS A 111 -42.70 -69.90 -2.27
CA LYS A 111 -42.43 -71.12 -3.07
C LYS A 111 -43.18 -71.31 -4.40
N GLY A 112 -42.43 -71.29 -5.51
CA GLY A 112 -42.83 -71.89 -6.79
C GLY A 112 -41.62 -72.40 -7.55
N THR A 113 -41.31 -73.70 -7.46
CA THR A 113 -40.20 -74.33 -8.21
C THR A 113 -40.65 -74.69 -9.62
N ALA A 114 -40.29 -73.88 -10.61
CA ALA A 114 -40.49 -74.19 -12.02
C ALA A 114 -39.28 -74.94 -12.60
N PHE A 115 -39.56 -75.91 -13.48
CA PHE A 115 -38.57 -76.75 -14.15
C PHE A 115 -38.23 -76.13 -15.52
N ASP A 116 -36.98 -75.74 -15.74
CA ASP A 116 -36.53 -75.14 -17.01
C ASP A 116 -35.92 -76.21 -17.94
N PRO A 117 -36.51 -76.46 -19.13
CA PRO A 117 -36.02 -77.46 -20.07
C PRO A 117 -34.88 -76.96 -20.99
N LEU A 118 -34.42 -75.71 -20.88
CA LEU A 118 -33.37 -75.16 -21.74
C LEU A 118 -32.10 -74.82 -20.93
N ASN A 119 -31.05 -75.60 -21.15
CA ASN A 119 -29.81 -75.60 -20.37
C ASN A 119 -28.90 -74.38 -20.66
N GLN A 120 -29.37 -73.17 -20.32
CA GLN A 120 -28.63 -71.90 -20.44
C GLN A 120 -28.21 -71.30 -19.07
N ALA A 121 -28.52 -71.97 -17.96
CA ALA A 121 -28.11 -71.59 -16.61
C ALA A 121 -26.62 -71.87 -16.32
N LYS A 122 -25.71 -71.30 -17.13
CA LYS A 122 -24.25 -71.37 -16.94
C LYS A 122 -23.52 -70.03 -17.14
N SER A 123 -24.18 -68.92 -16.85
CA SER A 123 -23.47 -67.82 -16.18
C SER A 123 -23.36 -68.17 -14.69
N ILE A 124 -22.16 -68.10 -14.13
CA ILE A 124 -21.97 -68.30 -12.70
C ILE A 124 -22.51 -67.05 -12.01
N ILE A 125 -23.70 -67.16 -11.41
CA ILE A 125 -24.06 -66.28 -10.30
C ILE A 125 -22.97 -66.52 -9.26
N SER A 126 -22.08 -65.55 -9.10
CA SER A 126 -21.12 -65.57 -7.99
C SER A 126 -21.95 -65.68 -6.72
N THR A 127 -21.85 -66.83 -6.04
CA THR A 127 -22.36 -66.95 -4.68
C THR A 127 -21.81 -65.78 -3.90
N PHE A 128 -22.70 -64.99 -3.28
CA PHE A 128 -22.27 -64.02 -2.27
C PHE A 128 -21.52 -64.84 -1.22
N HIS A 129 -20.19 -64.75 -1.25
CA HIS A 129 -19.39 -65.27 -0.16
C HIS A 129 -19.90 -64.54 1.08
N HIS A 130 -20.44 -65.29 2.03
CA HIS A 130 -20.47 -64.82 3.41
C HIS A 130 -19.00 -64.63 3.79
N VAL A 131 -18.53 -63.39 3.64
CA VAL A 131 -17.22 -62.99 4.14
C VAL A 131 -17.35 -63.10 5.64
N ASP A 132 -16.77 -64.14 6.22
CA ASP A 132 -16.72 -64.29 7.67
C ASP A 132 -16.17 -62.99 8.26
N GLU A 133 -17.00 -62.26 8.99
CA GLU A 133 -16.62 -61.00 9.63
C GLU A 133 -15.49 -61.23 10.67
N ASN A 134 -15.29 -62.49 11.05
CA ASN A 134 -14.20 -62.96 11.88
C ASN A 134 -12.93 -63.41 11.13
N SER A 135 -12.95 -63.52 9.80
CA SER A 135 -11.79 -63.89 8.99
C SER A 135 -10.64 -62.89 9.14
N ALA A 136 -9.41 -63.39 9.13
CA ALA A 136 -8.20 -62.58 9.18
C ALA A 136 -8.16 -61.57 8.02
N GLU A 137 -8.57 -61.97 6.82
CA GLU A 137 -8.60 -61.08 5.64
C GLU A 137 -9.55 -59.88 5.82
N PHE A 138 -10.72 -60.10 6.40
CA PHE A 138 -11.69 -59.02 6.63
C PHE A 138 -11.16 -58.05 7.69
N LYS A 139 -10.53 -58.57 8.75
CA LYS A 139 -9.86 -57.78 9.79
C LYS A 139 -8.67 -56.98 9.23
N ILE A 140 -7.89 -57.54 8.30
CA ILE A 140 -6.85 -56.84 7.54
C ILE A 140 -7.47 -55.69 6.73
N LYS A 141 -8.42 -55.98 5.84
CA LYS A 141 -9.05 -54.98 4.94
C LYS A 141 -9.74 -53.85 5.73
N LEU A 142 -10.35 -54.16 6.88
CA LEU A 142 -10.92 -53.17 7.80
C LEU A 142 -9.86 -52.29 8.47
N LEU A 143 -8.67 -52.83 8.78
CA LEU A 143 -7.54 -52.07 9.30
C LEU A 143 -6.90 -51.19 8.22
N GLU A 144 -6.71 -51.68 6.98
CA GLU A 144 -6.22 -50.87 5.84
C GLU A 144 -7.13 -49.65 5.61
N LYS A 145 -8.45 -49.85 5.58
CA LYS A 145 -9.41 -48.74 5.47
C LYS A 145 -9.30 -47.75 6.64
N LYS A 146 -9.10 -48.23 7.88
CA LYS A 146 -8.91 -47.39 9.07
C LYS A 146 -7.57 -46.66 9.11
N VAL A 147 -6.57 -47.10 8.36
CA VAL A 147 -5.30 -46.37 8.17
C VAL A 147 -5.51 -45.26 7.15
N ASN A 148 -6.16 -45.53 6.01
CA ASN A 148 -6.48 -44.51 4.99
C ASN A 148 -7.29 -43.35 5.58
N THR A 149 -8.36 -43.63 6.33
CA THR A 149 -9.19 -42.56 6.93
C THR A 149 -8.40 -41.68 7.91
N LEU A 150 -7.34 -42.19 8.55
CA LEU A 150 -6.47 -41.36 9.41
C LEU A 150 -5.48 -40.50 8.62
N ILE A 151 -5.09 -40.93 7.42
CA ILE A 151 -4.32 -40.08 6.49
C ILE A 151 -5.22 -38.96 5.97
N GLU A 152 -6.46 -39.28 5.59
CA GLU A 152 -7.50 -38.32 5.19
C GLU A 152 -7.78 -37.30 6.32
N ASP A 153 -8.07 -37.76 7.54
CA ASP A 153 -8.24 -36.91 8.74
C ASP A 153 -7.03 -35.99 8.95
N SER A 154 -5.80 -36.53 8.81
CA SER A 154 -4.55 -35.79 8.98
C SER A 154 -4.37 -34.70 7.92
N VAL A 155 -4.83 -34.89 6.68
CA VAL A 155 -4.78 -33.88 5.61
C VAL A 155 -5.88 -32.83 5.80
N VAL A 156 -7.09 -33.24 6.20
CA VAL A 156 -8.18 -32.32 6.54
C VAL A 156 -7.81 -31.41 7.72
N ALA A 157 -7.10 -31.93 8.73
CA ALA A 157 -6.56 -31.14 9.83
C ALA A 157 -5.52 -30.10 9.35
N VAL A 158 -4.66 -30.46 8.38
CA VAL A 158 -3.74 -29.48 7.76
C VAL A 158 -4.49 -28.37 7.02
N PHE A 159 -5.57 -28.70 6.29
CA PHE A 159 -6.39 -27.69 5.61
C PHE A 159 -7.09 -26.74 6.59
N LYS A 160 -7.49 -27.22 7.77
CA LYS A 160 -7.99 -26.40 8.89
C LYS A 160 -6.89 -25.63 9.65
N ASN A 161 -5.63 -25.80 9.25
CA ASN A 161 -4.44 -25.26 9.93
C ASN A 161 -4.19 -25.82 11.37
N GLU A 162 -4.81 -26.96 11.70
CA GLU A 162 -4.70 -27.65 13.00
C GLU A 162 -3.41 -28.51 13.07
N LYS A 163 -2.24 -27.84 13.04
CA LYS A 163 -0.90 -28.48 12.95
C LYS A 163 -0.69 -29.67 13.91
N THR A 164 -1.12 -29.54 15.17
CA THR A 164 -0.92 -30.56 16.22
C THR A 164 -1.81 -31.78 16.03
N LEU A 165 -3.11 -31.57 15.76
CA LEU A 165 -4.08 -32.64 15.53
C LEU A 165 -3.71 -33.46 14.28
N ALA A 166 -3.21 -32.80 13.23
CA ALA A 166 -2.65 -33.49 12.06
C ALA A 166 -1.51 -34.45 12.43
N LEU A 167 -0.57 -34.01 13.28
CA LEU A 167 0.56 -34.84 13.72
C LEU A 167 0.12 -36.00 14.63
N GLU A 168 -0.88 -35.80 15.48
CA GLU A 168 -1.48 -36.89 16.27
C GLU A 168 -2.14 -37.94 15.37
N LYS A 169 -2.91 -37.51 14.36
CA LYS A 169 -3.54 -38.42 13.39
C LYS A 169 -2.53 -39.19 12.55
N ALA A 170 -1.44 -38.55 12.12
CA ALA A 170 -0.35 -39.24 11.45
C ALA A 170 0.36 -40.27 12.36
N LYS A 171 0.58 -39.96 13.65
CA LYS A 171 1.11 -40.92 14.63
C LYS A 171 0.14 -42.08 14.90
N GLU A 172 -1.17 -41.81 14.96
CA GLU A 172 -2.21 -42.84 15.08
C GLU A 172 -2.21 -43.79 13.87
N ALA A 173 -2.02 -43.27 12.65
CA ALA A 173 -1.94 -44.06 11.42
C ALA A 173 -0.74 -45.02 11.45
N VAL A 174 0.45 -44.53 11.86
CA VAL A 174 1.66 -45.36 12.03
C VAL A 174 1.47 -46.45 13.07
N ALA A 175 0.75 -46.18 14.16
CA ALA A 175 0.45 -47.19 15.17
C ALA A 175 -0.46 -48.30 14.62
N LYS A 176 -1.48 -47.95 13.81
CA LYS A 176 -2.39 -48.92 13.19
C LYS A 176 -1.74 -49.69 12.03
N GLU A 177 -0.86 -49.06 11.26
CA GLU A 177 -0.08 -49.71 10.19
C GLU A 177 0.85 -50.79 10.77
N ARG A 178 1.57 -50.48 11.86
CA ARG A 178 2.41 -51.45 12.57
C ARG A 178 1.60 -52.58 13.21
N ALA A 179 0.40 -52.29 13.70
CA ALA A 179 -0.52 -53.32 14.20
C ALA A 179 -1.04 -54.23 13.07
N LEU A 180 -1.28 -53.67 11.89
CA LEU A 180 -1.65 -54.41 10.69
C LEU A 180 -0.52 -55.31 10.19
N SER A 181 0.74 -54.84 10.17
CA SER A 181 1.88 -55.70 9.79
C SER A 181 1.94 -56.93 10.69
N ARG A 182 1.95 -56.73 12.02
CA ARG A 182 1.95 -57.82 13.00
C ARG A 182 0.78 -58.79 12.82
N LEU A 183 -0.40 -58.29 12.43
CA LEU A 183 -1.58 -59.13 12.22
C LEU A 183 -1.47 -59.93 10.91
N LYS A 184 -0.83 -59.40 9.87
CA LYS A 184 -0.45 -60.17 8.67
C LYS A 184 0.55 -61.27 9.06
N ASP A 185 1.64 -60.91 9.74
CA ASP A 185 2.68 -61.83 10.21
C ASP A 185 2.11 -63.00 11.05
N GLN A 186 1.19 -62.70 11.97
CA GLN A 186 0.53 -63.69 12.83
C GLN A 186 -0.52 -64.58 12.12
N SER A 187 -0.96 -64.19 10.93
CA SER A 187 -2.04 -64.90 10.21
C SER A 187 -1.56 -66.04 9.31
N GLY A 188 -0.24 -66.14 9.05
CA GLY A 188 0.34 -67.17 8.17
C GLY A 188 -0.09 -67.05 6.69
N LEU A 189 -0.61 -65.90 6.28
CA LEU A 189 -1.13 -65.64 4.94
C LEU A 189 -0.05 -65.01 4.03
N ASP A 190 1.07 -65.72 3.85
CA ASP A 190 2.23 -65.30 3.03
C ASP A 190 1.86 -64.93 1.57
N ASN A 191 0.69 -65.37 1.10
CA ASN A 191 0.16 -65.07 -0.24
C ASN A 191 -0.45 -63.67 -0.38
N ILE A 192 -0.65 -62.91 0.70
CA ILE A 192 -1.19 -61.54 0.64
C ILE A 192 -0.01 -60.56 0.56
N PRO A 193 0.19 -59.86 -0.57
CA PRO A 193 1.31 -58.92 -0.69
C PRO A 193 1.21 -57.79 0.34
N VAL A 194 2.36 -57.40 0.89
CA VAL A 194 2.49 -56.20 1.72
C VAL A 194 2.10 -54.99 0.86
N ASN A 195 1.18 -54.16 1.36
CA ASN A 195 0.75 -52.95 0.67
C ASN A 195 1.83 -51.86 0.87
N VAL A 196 2.87 -51.93 0.04
CA VAL A 196 4.04 -51.04 0.09
C VAL A 196 3.61 -49.57 -0.04
N ASP A 197 2.62 -49.27 -0.87
CA ASP A 197 2.14 -47.91 -1.11
C ASP A 197 1.40 -47.34 0.11
N LEU A 198 0.68 -48.18 0.88
CA LEU A 198 0.08 -47.79 2.15
C LEU A 198 1.16 -47.47 3.19
N SER A 199 2.13 -48.36 3.39
CA SER A 199 3.26 -48.13 4.31
C SER A 199 4.09 -46.91 3.91
N PHE A 200 4.27 -46.66 2.60
CA PHE A 200 4.87 -45.42 2.09
C PHE A 200 4.06 -44.20 2.50
N SER A 201 2.75 -44.19 2.20
CA SER A 201 1.86 -43.04 2.42
C SER A 201 1.77 -42.67 3.91
N VAL A 202 1.71 -43.66 4.80
CA VAL A 202 1.72 -43.47 6.26
C VAL A 202 3.02 -42.80 6.74
N LEU A 203 4.18 -43.30 6.31
CA LEU A 203 5.48 -42.76 6.71
C LEU A 203 5.76 -41.39 6.06
N TYR A 204 5.32 -41.17 4.82
CA TYR A 204 5.48 -39.91 4.10
C TYR A 204 4.62 -38.80 4.73
N ASN A 205 3.35 -39.08 5.03
CA ASN A 205 2.50 -38.15 5.77
C ASN A 205 3.10 -37.79 7.14
N LEU A 206 3.56 -38.79 7.92
CA LEU A 206 4.24 -38.54 9.20
C LEU A 206 5.44 -37.60 9.06
N ALA A 207 6.29 -37.79 8.05
CA ALA A 207 7.45 -36.95 7.80
C ALA A 207 7.07 -35.50 7.41
N ILE A 208 5.99 -35.32 6.64
CA ILE A 208 5.40 -34.00 6.37
C ILE A 208 4.88 -33.36 7.66
N GLN A 209 4.10 -34.08 8.49
CA GLN A 209 3.54 -33.49 9.71
C GLN A 209 4.63 -33.12 10.74
N TYR A 210 5.71 -33.89 10.85
CA TYR A 210 6.88 -33.48 11.63
C TYR A 210 7.51 -32.19 11.07
N THR A 211 7.63 -32.07 9.74
CA THR A 211 8.16 -30.86 9.09
C THR A 211 7.29 -29.63 9.34
N ARG A 212 5.95 -29.76 9.23
CA ARG A 212 4.99 -28.66 9.48
C ARG A 212 4.92 -28.24 10.96
N ASN A 213 5.30 -29.11 11.88
CA ASN A 213 5.44 -28.83 13.31
C ASN A 213 6.90 -28.53 13.72
N GLU A 214 7.79 -28.22 12.77
CA GLU A 214 9.19 -27.81 12.99
C GLU A 214 10.06 -28.86 13.74
N MET A 215 9.57 -30.10 13.85
CA MET A 215 10.25 -31.27 14.43
C MET A 215 11.24 -31.87 13.42
N TYR A 216 12.21 -31.08 13.01
CA TYR A 216 13.09 -31.39 11.88
C TYR A 216 13.95 -32.65 12.06
N SER A 217 14.31 -33.02 13.29
CA SER A 217 15.16 -34.21 13.52
C SER A 217 14.38 -35.50 13.26
N GLU A 218 13.12 -35.52 13.69
CA GLU A 218 12.15 -36.59 13.54
C GLU A 218 11.68 -36.70 12.09
N ALA A 219 11.50 -35.57 11.41
CA ALA A 219 11.24 -35.51 9.97
C ALA A 219 12.39 -36.14 9.15
N ILE A 220 13.64 -35.73 9.40
CA ILE A 220 14.82 -36.31 8.72
C ILE A 220 14.94 -37.81 9.02
N ASN A 221 14.76 -38.24 10.27
CA ASN A 221 14.79 -39.65 10.65
C ASN A 221 13.69 -40.46 9.94
N SER A 222 12.49 -39.89 9.80
CA SER A 222 11.38 -40.53 9.07
C SER A 222 11.70 -40.64 7.57
N TYR A 223 12.15 -39.57 6.91
CA TYR A 223 12.56 -39.64 5.50
C TYR A 223 13.74 -40.61 5.26
N GLN A 224 14.72 -40.66 6.18
CA GLN A 224 15.81 -41.64 6.11
C GLN A 224 15.33 -43.09 6.29
N ALA A 225 14.31 -43.34 7.12
CA ALA A 225 13.73 -44.67 7.26
C ALA A 225 13.06 -45.14 5.95
N ILE A 226 12.39 -44.22 5.24
CA ILE A 226 11.84 -44.48 3.90
C ILE A 226 12.99 -44.74 2.90
N ILE A 227 13.98 -43.86 2.79
CA ILE A 227 15.10 -43.99 1.82
C ILE A 227 15.93 -45.28 2.02
N LYS A 228 16.01 -45.81 3.25
CA LYS A 228 16.69 -47.10 3.52
C LYS A 228 15.96 -48.32 2.96
N ASN A 229 14.65 -48.24 2.74
CA ASN A 229 13.86 -49.34 2.20
C ASN A 229 13.92 -49.36 0.66
N ARG A 230 14.52 -50.42 0.11
CA ARG A 230 14.69 -50.60 -1.35
C ARG A 230 13.36 -50.79 -2.11
N SER A 231 12.26 -51.09 -1.42
CA SER A 231 10.94 -51.25 -2.05
C SER A 231 10.35 -49.94 -2.59
N PHE A 232 10.88 -48.78 -2.18
CA PHE A 232 10.39 -47.47 -2.67
C PHE A 232 11.27 -46.95 -3.81
N THR A 233 10.69 -46.85 -5.01
CA THR A 233 11.42 -46.49 -6.24
C THR A 233 11.85 -45.02 -6.29
N ASN A 234 11.05 -44.10 -5.76
CA ASN A 234 11.21 -42.65 -5.91
C ASN A 234 12.17 -41.98 -4.89
N THR A 235 13.25 -42.67 -4.47
CA THR A 235 14.18 -42.18 -3.42
C THR A 235 14.77 -40.79 -3.67
N GLY A 236 14.97 -40.40 -4.93
CA GLY A 236 15.47 -39.07 -5.31
C GLY A 236 14.55 -37.92 -4.86
N ARG A 237 13.23 -38.10 -4.92
CA ARG A 237 12.26 -37.04 -4.53
C ARG A 237 12.33 -36.76 -3.03
N LEU A 238 12.38 -37.81 -2.21
CA LEU A 238 12.49 -37.71 -0.74
C LEU A 238 13.75 -36.97 -0.26
N LYS A 239 14.82 -36.97 -1.05
CA LYS A 239 16.04 -36.20 -0.74
C LYS A 239 15.85 -34.70 -0.93
N VAL A 240 14.92 -34.27 -1.79
CA VAL A 240 14.57 -32.84 -1.93
C VAL A 240 13.99 -32.36 -0.61
N ASN A 241 12.98 -33.05 -0.07
CA ASN A 241 12.37 -32.75 1.24
C ASN A 241 13.41 -32.67 2.39
N ILE A 242 14.43 -33.52 2.39
CA ILE A 242 15.56 -33.45 3.36
C ILE A 242 16.43 -32.21 3.11
N GLY A 243 16.68 -31.86 1.85
CA GLY A 243 17.34 -30.62 1.46
C GLY A 243 16.57 -29.39 1.94
N ASP A 244 15.24 -29.38 1.74
CA ASP A 244 14.35 -28.30 2.16
C ASP A 244 14.34 -28.12 3.68
N ILE A 245 14.30 -29.20 4.44
CA ILE A 245 14.49 -29.15 5.91
C ILE A 245 15.82 -28.50 6.28
N HIS A 246 16.91 -28.86 5.59
CA HIS A 246 18.21 -28.22 5.83
C HIS A 246 18.28 -26.76 5.34
N TYR A 247 17.49 -26.36 4.34
CA TYR A 247 17.33 -24.98 3.91
C TYR A 247 16.58 -24.14 4.98
N TYR A 248 15.48 -24.65 5.54
CA TYR A 248 14.76 -24.01 6.66
C TYR A 248 15.62 -23.93 7.93
N GLN A 249 16.53 -24.88 8.16
CA GLN A 249 17.55 -24.81 9.22
C GLN A 249 18.70 -23.81 8.94
N GLY A 250 18.68 -23.08 7.82
CA GLY A 250 19.77 -22.18 7.40
C GLY A 250 21.05 -22.92 6.98
N ASN A 251 21.02 -24.24 6.83
CA ASN A 251 22.18 -25.08 6.53
C ASN A 251 22.32 -25.34 5.02
N TYR A 252 22.38 -24.25 4.24
CA TYR A 252 22.41 -24.26 2.78
C TYR A 252 23.47 -25.21 2.17
N PRO A 253 24.70 -25.38 2.70
CA PRO A 253 25.67 -26.32 2.16
C PRO A 253 25.22 -27.80 2.25
N LYS A 254 24.46 -28.17 3.31
CA LYS A 254 23.83 -29.49 3.39
C LYS A 254 22.64 -29.60 2.45
N ALA A 255 21.81 -28.56 2.36
CA ALA A 255 20.68 -28.52 1.43
C ALA A 255 21.15 -28.78 -0.02
N ILE A 256 22.13 -28.02 -0.51
CA ILE A 256 22.75 -28.19 -1.85
C ILE A 256 23.28 -29.61 -2.06
N LYS A 257 23.90 -30.22 -1.03
CA LYS A 257 24.37 -31.61 -1.13
C LYS A 257 23.20 -32.59 -1.35
N PHE A 258 22.10 -32.46 -0.60
CA PHE A 258 20.93 -33.32 -0.76
C PHE A 258 20.20 -33.07 -2.09
N TYR A 259 20.09 -31.81 -2.54
CA TYR A 259 19.53 -31.47 -3.85
C TYR A 259 20.35 -32.05 -5.01
N ARG A 260 21.69 -31.97 -4.98
CA ARG A 260 22.56 -32.64 -5.96
C ARG A 260 22.35 -34.16 -5.94
N MET A 261 22.37 -34.77 -4.74
CA MET A 261 22.08 -36.20 -4.56
C MET A 261 20.65 -36.63 -4.95
N ALA A 262 19.72 -35.70 -5.15
CA ALA A 262 18.39 -35.93 -5.73
C ALA A 262 18.42 -35.82 -7.26
N LEU A 263 19.07 -34.79 -7.79
CA LEU A 263 19.26 -34.53 -9.22
C LEU A 263 20.02 -35.66 -9.92
N ASP A 264 21.00 -36.27 -9.24
CA ASP A 264 21.75 -37.44 -9.72
C ASP A 264 20.89 -38.71 -9.86
N GLN A 265 19.76 -38.79 -9.14
CA GLN A 265 18.85 -39.94 -9.15
C GLN A 265 17.62 -39.74 -10.04
N LEU A 266 17.41 -38.54 -10.60
CA LEU A 266 16.23 -38.24 -11.42
C LEU A 266 16.56 -38.36 -12.91
N PRO A 267 15.86 -39.23 -13.67
CA PRO A 267 16.14 -39.43 -15.07
C PRO A 267 15.89 -38.14 -15.86
N ASN A 268 16.66 -37.94 -16.94
CA ASN A 268 16.61 -36.73 -17.78
C ASN A 268 15.24 -36.50 -18.45
N THR A 269 14.34 -37.49 -18.45
CA THR A 269 12.95 -37.35 -18.87
C THR A 269 12.12 -36.45 -17.95
N GLN A 270 12.42 -36.41 -16.65
CA GLN A 270 11.65 -35.60 -15.67
C GLN A 270 12.13 -34.14 -15.61
N LYS A 271 12.21 -33.46 -16.76
CA LYS A 271 12.75 -32.09 -16.90
C LYS A 271 12.21 -31.10 -15.87
N ILE A 272 10.88 -31.06 -15.67
CA ILE A 272 10.22 -30.14 -14.72
C ILE A 272 10.75 -30.33 -13.28
N MET A 273 10.94 -31.59 -12.84
CA MET A 273 11.50 -31.88 -11.50
C MET A 273 12.98 -31.47 -11.41
N ARG A 274 13.75 -31.65 -12.48
CA ARG A 274 15.16 -31.22 -12.56
C ARG A 274 15.27 -29.69 -12.47
N MET A 275 14.37 -28.95 -13.13
CA MET A 275 14.29 -27.49 -13.02
C MET A 275 13.96 -27.03 -11.59
N LYS A 276 12.93 -27.59 -10.93
CA LYS A 276 12.58 -27.22 -9.55
C LYS A 276 13.74 -27.44 -8.57
N ILE A 277 14.45 -28.56 -8.69
CA ILE A 277 15.62 -28.85 -7.83
C ILE A 277 16.77 -27.88 -8.14
N MET A 278 16.98 -27.53 -9.41
CA MET A 278 17.96 -26.52 -9.79
C MET A 278 17.61 -25.12 -9.24
N ARG A 279 16.31 -24.76 -9.16
CA ARG A 279 15.84 -23.52 -8.52
C ARG A 279 16.19 -23.52 -7.03
N ASN A 280 15.91 -24.60 -6.30
CA ASN A 280 16.26 -24.72 -4.88
C ASN A 280 17.79 -24.67 -4.65
N ILE A 281 18.59 -25.22 -5.57
CA ILE A 281 20.07 -25.09 -5.57
C ILE A 281 20.49 -23.63 -5.79
N GLY A 282 19.94 -22.95 -6.81
CA GLY A 282 20.24 -21.55 -7.11
C GLY A 282 19.90 -20.61 -5.95
N LEU A 283 18.71 -20.75 -5.37
CA LEU A 283 18.28 -20.01 -4.17
C LEU A 283 19.18 -20.28 -2.96
N SER A 284 19.62 -21.53 -2.76
CA SER A 284 20.58 -21.87 -1.70
C SER A 284 21.94 -21.20 -1.90
N PHE A 285 22.43 -21.07 -3.14
CA PHE A 285 23.65 -20.31 -3.46
C PHE A 285 23.46 -18.80 -3.28
N VAL A 286 22.29 -18.26 -3.60
CA VAL A 286 21.93 -16.85 -3.33
C VAL A 286 21.98 -16.55 -1.84
N LYS A 287 21.34 -17.37 -0.98
CA LYS A 287 21.39 -17.19 0.49
C LYS A 287 22.81 -17.40 1.06
N LEU A 288 23.74 -18.00 0.31
CA LEU A 288 25.19 -18.09 0.61
C LEU A 288 26.03 -16.94 0.01
N ASN A 289 25.43 -15.99 -0.72
CA ASN A 289 26.10 -14.94 -1.52
C ASN A 289 27.04 -15.48 -2.63
N GLN A 290 26.85 -16.73 -3.07
CA GLN A 290 27.64 -17.39 -4.11
C GLN A 290 26.99 -17.22 -5.49
N PHE A 291 26.87 -15.95 -5.93
CA PHE A 291 26.11 -15.57 -7.12
C PHE A 291 26.59 -16.24 -8.43
N THR A 292 27.87 -16.60 -8.53
CA THR A 292 28.43 -17.32 -9.70
C THR A 292 27.84 -18.72 -9.88
N ASP A 293 27.68 -19.47 -8.78
CA ASP A 293 27.10 -20.82 -8.82
C ASP A 293 25.57 -20.78 -8.94
N ALA A 294 24.94 -19.72 -8.41
CA ALA A 294 23.53 -19.43 -8.62
C ALA A 294 23.22 -19.13 -10.10
N ILE A 295 24.05 -18.34 -10.79
CA ILE A 295 23.90 -18.03 -12.23
C ILE A 295 23.84 -19.31 -13.07
N ILE A 296 24.78 -20.25 -12.88
CA ILE A 296 24.80 -21.53 -13.62
C ILE A 296 23.48 -22.29 -13.42
N SER A 297 22.93 -22.23 -12.19
CA SER A 297 21.68 -22.89 -11.82
C SER A 297 20.47 -22.26 -12.56
N PHE A 298 20.37 -20.93 -12.60
CA PHE A 298 19.28 -20.22 -13.28
C PHE A 298 19.43 -20.22 -14.82
N GLU A 299 20.65 -20.12 -15.36
CA GLU A 299 20.90 -20.21 -16.81
C GLU A 299 20.49 -21.58 -17.38
N TYR A 300 20.71 -22.68 -16.64
CA TYR A 300 20.20 -24.00 -17.03
C TYR A 300 18.67 -24.00 -17.16
N ILE A 301 17.96 -23.47 -16.16
CA ILE A 301 16.49 -23.43 -16.17
C ILE A 301 15.98 -22.61 -17.37
N MET A 302 16.51 -21.40 -17.54
CA MET A 302 16.19 -20.50 -18.65
C MET A 302 16.50 -21.10 -20.04
N SER A 303 17.38 -22.11 -20.13
CA SER A 303 17.67 -22.83 -21.38
C SER A 303 16.71 -23.99 -21.69
N GLU A 304 16.04 -24.54 -20.69
CA GLU A 304 15.09 -25.67 -20.81
C GLU A 304 13.65 -25.19 -20.96
N LYS A 305 13.23 -24.24 -20.11
CA LYS A 305 11.99 -23.46 -20.24
C LYS A 305 12.16 -22.14 -19.49
N SER A 306 11.98 -21.03 -20.21
CA SER A 306 12.03 -19.69 -19.65
C SER A 306 10.85 -19.42 -18.69
N ASP A 307 11.13 -18.73 -17.58
CA ASP A 307 10.18 -18.39 -16.50
C ASP A 307 10.54 -16.99 -15.94
N TYR A 308 9.54 -16.14 -15.71
CA TYR A 308 9.75 -14.74 -15.31
C TYR A 308 10.45 -14.62 -13.94
N ARG A 309 10.20 -15.54 -13.00
CA ARG A 309 10.87 -15.53 -11.69
C ARG A 309 12.36 -15.86 -11.78
N ASP A 310 12.72 -16.91 -12.51
CA ASP A 310 14.12 -17.31 -12.67
C ASP A 310 14.90 -16.30 -13.52
N ALA A 311 14.24 -15.65 -14.48
CA ALA A 311 14.80 -14.52 -15.20
C ALA A 311 15.12 -13.34 -14.27
N LEU A 312 14.20 -12.98 -13.34
CA LEU A 312 14.44 -11.97 -12.30
C LEU A 312 15.59 -12.39 -11.38
N HIS A 313 15.61 -13.64 -10.89
CA HIS A 313 16.70 -14.15 -10.04
C HIS A 313 18.07 -14.11 -10.74
N LEU A 314 18.13 -14.44 -12.04
CA LEU A 314 19.33 -14.35 -12.86
C LEU A 314 19.81 -12.88 -13.01
N ILE A 315 18.89 -11.95 -13.25
CA ILE A 315 19.18 -10.50 -13.31
C ILE A 315 19.73 -10.01 -11.96
N VAL A 316 19.12 -10.40 -10.83
CA VAL A 316 19.58 -10.03 -9.48
C VAL A 316 20.98 -10.58 -9.21
N CYS A 317 21.30 -11.80 -9.64
CA CYS A 317 22.65 -12.35 -9.49
C CYS A 317 23.69 -11.60 -10.34
N HIS A 318 23.35 -11.19 -11.58
CA HIS A 318 24.24 -10.35 -12.39
C HIS A 318 24.37 -8.92 -11.85
N PHE A 319 23.31 -8.37 -11.25
CA PHE A 319 23.33 -7.09 -10.54
C PHE A 319 24.30 -7.12 -9.35
N ALA A 320 24.26 -8.18 -8.54
CA ALA A 320 25.19 -8.39 -7.43
C ALA A 320 26.67 -8.52 -7.87
N LEU A 321 26.92 -8.96 -9.10
CA LEU A 321 28.26 -9.01 -9.71
C LEU A 321 28.64 -7.74 -10.51
N GLY A 322 27.73 -6.77 -10.66
CA GLY A 322 27.98 -5.51 -11.38
C GLY A 322 28.09 -5.61 -12.92
N ASP A 323 27.76 -6.77 -13.52
CA ASP A 323 27.94 -7.01 -14.96
C ASP A 323 26.81 -6.38 -15.80
N LYS A 324 27.01 -5.13 -16.22
CA LYS A 324 26.02 -4.33 -16.97
C LYS A 324 25.53 -5.00 -18.25
N ASP A 325 26.40 -5.71 -18.98
CA ASP A 325 26.04 -6.28 -20.27
C ASP A 325 25.36 -7.64 -20.15
N LYS A 326 25.67 -8.43 -19.11
CA LYS A 326 24.84 -9.60 -18.76
C LYS A 326 23.48 -9.18 -18.20
N MET A 327 23.39 -8.10 -17.39
CA MET A 327 22.11 -7.53 -16.96
C MET A 327 21.22 -7.17 -18.15
N LYS A 328 21.73 -6.41 -19.15
CA LYS A 328 20.99 -6.09 -20.38
C LYS A 328 20.48 -7.35 -21.10
N LYS A 329 21.36 -8.33 -21.34
CA LYS A 329 21.03 -9.57 -22.06
C LYS A 329 19.99 -10.41 -21.33
N CYS A 330 20.04 -10.48 -20.01
CA CYS A 330 19.05 -11.22 -19.22
C CYS A 330 17.71 -10.50 -19.14
N PHE A 331 17.69 -9.16 -19.14
CA PHE A 331 16.44 -8.39 -19.25
C PHE A 331 15.76 -8.60 -20.62
N VAL A 332 16.52 -8.65 -21.72
CA VAL A 332 15.96 -9.00 -23.03
C VAL A 332 15.39 -10.43 -23.02
N LYS A 333 16.11 -11.44 -22.50
CA LYS A 333 15.58 -12.81 -22.33
C LYS A 333 14.29 -12.87 -21.49
N LEU A 334 14.18 -12.03 -20.45
CA LEU A 334 12.98 -11.92 -19.62
C LEU A 334 11.78 -11.42 -20.45
N LEU A 335 11.99 -10.46 -21.34
CA LEU A 335 10.96 -9.94 -22.25
C LEU A 335 10.64 -10.89 -23.42
N GLU A 336 11.60 -11.70 -23.86
CA GLU A 336 11.40 -12.76 -24.86
C GLU A 336 10.63 -13.98 -24.29
N THR A 337 10.42 -14.05 -22.97
CA THR A 337 9.73 -15.15 -22.30
C THR A 337 8.24 -15.16 -22.66
N LYS A 338 7.83 -16.18 -23.42
CA LYS A 338 6.44 -16.46 -23.76
C LYS A 338 5.85 -17.50 -22.82
N ASP A 339 4.65 -17.22 -22.33
CA ASP A 339 3.84 -18.17 -21.56
C ASP A 339 2.63 -18.59 -22.40
N ASP A 340 2.49 -19.90 -22.62
CA ASP A 340 1.43 -20.51 -23.43
C ASP A 340 0.01 -20.18 -22.92
N LEU A 341 -0.14 -19.96 -21.60
CA LEU A 341 -1.41 -19.59 -20.95
C LEU A 341 -1.73 -18.09 -21.05
N LEU A 342 -0.73 -17.26 -21.38
CA LEU A 342 -0.86 -15.83 -21.62
C LEU A 342 -0.96 -15.48 -23.11
N GLY A 343 -1.32 -16.47 -23.95
CA GLY A 343 -1.52 -16.32 -25.39
C GLY A 343 -2.29 -15.05 -25.79
N GLU A 344 -1.88 -14.51 -26.95
CA GLU A 344 -2.17 -13.17 -27.48
C GLU A 344 -3.51 -12.54 -27.03
N LYS A 345 -3.49 -11.25 -26.63
CA LYS A 345 -4.68 -10.42 -26.32
C LYS A 345 -5.58 -10.17 -27.58
N SER A 346 -5.89 -11.18 -28.40
CA SER A 346 -6.50 -10.99 -29.73
C SER A 346 -7.26 -12.20 -30.31
N LYS A 347 -7.82 -13.12 -29.49
CA LYS A 347 -8.66 -14.24 -30.00
C LYS A 347 -10.04 -14.42 -29.35
N PHE A 348 -10.45 -13.50 -28.48
CA PHE A 348 -11.82 -13.41 -27.96
C PHE A 348 -12.43 -12.02 -28.20
N SER A 349 -12.15 -11.44 -29.37
CA SER A 349 -13.01 -10.42 -29.97
C SER A 349 -14.25 -11.14 -30.50
N ILE A 350 -15.18 -11.47 -29.60
CA ILE A 350 -16.47 -12.07 -29.97
C ILE A 350 -17.38 -10.93 -30.41
N GLU A 351 -17.42 -10.71 -31.72
CA GLU A 351 -18.39 -9.81 -32.34
C GLU A 351 -19.77 -10.50 -32.35
N GLU A 352 -20.81 -9.72 -32.00
CA GLU A 352 -22.26 -10.02 -32.08
C GLU A 352 -22.89 -10.99 -31.04
N GLU A 353 -23.98 -10.49 -30.39
CA GLU A 353 -24.97 -11.11 -29.46
C GLU A 353 -24.86 -10.83 -27.93
N GLU A 354 -25.29 -9.63 -27.52
CA GLU A 354 -24.92 -9.00 -26.25
C GLU A 354 -25.53 -9.60 -24.95
N GLU A 355 -26.79 -10.04 -24.91
CA GLU A 355 -27.45 -10.41 -23.64
C GLU A 355 -26.96 -11.72 -23.00
N GLN A 356 -26.72 -12.77 -23.82
CA GLN A 356 -26.24 -14.05 -23.29
C GLN A 356 -24.74 -13.96 -22.98
N ILE A 357 -23.99 -13.25 -23.83
CA ILE A 357 -22.55 -12.99 -23.64
C ILE A 357 -22.30 -12.17 -22.37
N SER A 358 -23.18 -11.25 -21.97
CA SER A 358 -23.07 -10.53 -20.68
C SER A 358 -23.03 -11.48 -19.47
N LYS A 359 -24.00 -12.41 -19.38
CA LYS A 359 -24.06 -13.41 -18.30
C LYS A 359 -22.91 -14.42 -18.37
N LEU A 360 -22.51 -14.81 -19.58
CA LEU A 360 -21.33 -15.67 -19.78
C LEU A 360 -20.04 -14.96 -19.35
N ASN A 361 -19.90 -13.67 -19.63
CA ASN A 361 -18.79 -12.84 -19.20
C ASN A 361 -18.76 -12.68 -17.67
N ASP A 362 -19.90 -12.57 -16.99
CA ASP A 362 -19.93 -12.54 -15.51
C ASP A 362 -19.55 -13.89 -14.87
N ILE A 363 -19.82 -15.00 -15.54
CA ILE A 363 -19.30 -16.32 -15.15
C ILE A 363 -17.78 -16.40 -15.40
N ILE A 364 -17.31 -15.98 -16.59
CA ILE A 364 -15.89 -16.01 -16.98
C ILE A 364 -15.03 -15.02 -16.17
N LYS A 365 -15.57 -13.87 -15.74
CA LYS A 365 -14.88 -12.93 -14.82
C LYS A 365 -14.49 -13.59 -13.50
N ASN A 366 -15.30 -14.56 -13.05
CA ASN A 366 -15.14 -15.29 -11.79
C ASN A 366 -14.59 -16.71 -11.98
N ASP A 367 -14.12 -17.07 -13.17
CA ASP A 367 -13.52 -18.37 -13.44
C ASP A 367 -12.13 -18.48 -12.78
N THR A 368 -11.88 -19.62 -12.14
CA THR A 368 -10.57 -20.11 -11.70
C THR A 368 -9.46 -19.88 -12.74
N LEU A 369 -9.68 -20.20 -14.01
CA LEU A 369 -8.69 -20.01 -15.07
C LEU A 369 -8.40 -18.52 -15.32
N ARG A 370 -9.40 -17.65 -15.13
CA ARG A 370 -9.25 -16.20 -15.24
C ARG A 370 -8.54 -15.59 -14.03
N SER A 371 -8.70 -16.16 -12.83
CA SER A 371 -7.88 -15.82 -11.66
C SER A 371 -6.41 -16.15 -11.91
N ILE A 372 -6.11 -17.40 -12.30
CA ILE A 372 -4.75 -17.85 -12.63
C ILE A 372 -4.14 -17.00 -13.75
N GLN A 373 -4.90 -16.66 -14.80
CA GLN A 373 -4.42 -15.77 -15.86
C GLN A 373 -4.15 -14.33 -15.37
N ARG A 374 -4.87 -13.85 -14.36
CA ARG A 374 -4.61 -12.54 -13.72
C ARG A 374 -3.36 -12.60 -12.84
N GLU A 375 -3.21 -13.65 -12.05
CA GLU A 375 -2.05 -13.90 -11.18
C GLU A 375 -0.76 -13.99 -12.01
N LEU A 376 -0.73 -14.80 -13.08
CA LEU A 376 0.41 -14.92 -13.98
C LEU A 376 0.76 -13.59 -14.68
N ARG A 377 -0.23 -12.75 -15.01
CA ARG A 377 0.02 -11.40 -15.54
C ARG A 377 0.62 -10.48 -14.48
N GLN A 378 0.04 -10.44 -13.27
CA GLN A 378 0.57 -9.65 -12.16
C GLN A 378 2.01 -10.06 -11.80
N GLU A 379 2.31 -11.36 -11.84
CA GLU A 379 3.65 -11.91 -11.61
C GLU A 379 4.64 -11.49 -12.71
N ARG A 380 4.27 -11.64 -13.99
CA ARG A 380 5.05 -11.13 -15.13
C ARG A 380 5.33 -9.64 -14.99
N ASP A 381 4.30 -8.86 -14.72
CA ASP A 381 4.35 -7.40 -14.68
C ASP A 381 5.22 -6.94 -13.50
N TYR A 382 5.09 -7.59 -12.33
CA TYR A 382 5.99 -7.42 -11.20
C TYR A 382 7.45 -7.76 -11.53
N CYS A 383 7.72 -8.88 -12.21
CA CYS A 383 9.08 -9.29 -12.58
C CYS A 383 9.73 -8.32 -13.59
N ILE A 384 9.00 -7.87 -14.61
CA ILE A 384 9.47 -6.87 -15.58
C ILE A 384 9.72 -5.52 -14.88
N GLN A 385 8.74 -5.03 -14.11
CA GLN A 385 8.82 -3.71 -13.48
C GLN A 385 9.92 -3.67 -12.40
N THR A 386 10.07 -4.74 -11.61
CA THR A 386 11.14 -4.87 -10.59
C THR A 386 12.52 -4.98 -11.25
N SER A 387 12.66 -5.79 -12.30
CA SER A 387 13.91 -5.89 -13.06
C SER A 387 14.32 -4.53 -13.64
N ALA A 388 13.41 -3.82 -14.30
CA ALA A 388 13.67 -2.50 -14.87
C ALA A 388 14.05 -1.47 -13.79
N LYS A 389 13.29 -1.41 -12.68
CA LYS A 389 13.59 -0.54 -11.53
C LYS A 389 14.96 -0.81 -10.91
N LEU A 390 15.41 -2.07 -10.90
CA LEU A 390 16.71 -2.48 -10.38
C LEU A 390 17.87 -2.11 -11.32
N ILE A 391 17.75 -2.41 -12.62
CA ILE A 391 18.86 -2.27 -13.57
C ILE A 391 19.01 -0.87 -14.16
N ALA A 392 17.92 -0.12 -14.34
CA ALA A 392 17.94 1.19 -15.00
C ALA A 392 18.92 2.21 -14.35
N PRO A 393 19.01 2.33 -13.01
CA PRO A 393 19.97 3.24 -12.38
C PRO A 393 21.45 2.86 -12.55
N VAL A 394 21.75 1.64 -13.02
CA VAL A 394 23.11 1.10 -13.15
C VAL A 394 23.52 0.90 -14.61
N ILE A 395 22.59 0.62 -15.52
CA ILE A 395 22.87 0.33 -16.94
C ILE A 395 23.41 1.54 -17.71
N GLY A 396 22.85 2.73 -17.49
CA GLY A 396 23.24 3.97 -18.19
C GLY A 396 24.53 4.62 -17.66
N GLU A 397 24.92 5.73 -18.28
CA GLU A 397 25.82 6.73 -17.69
C GLU A 397 25.02 7.74 -16.87
N SER A 398 23.88 8.19 -17.41
CA SER A 398 22.85 8.92 -16.66
C SER A 398 21.68 8.00 -16.29
N LEU A 399 20.95 8.38 -15.23
CA LEU A 399 19.74 7.67 -14.82
C LEU A 399 18.69 7.69 -15.95
N SER A 400 18.56 8.82 -16.64
CA SER A 400 17.58 8.98 -17.71
C SER A 400 17.83 8.00 -18.86
N GLN A 401 19.07 7.91 -19.39
CA GLN A 401 19.45 6.93 -20.41
C GLN A 401 19.11 5.48 -20.02
N GLY A 402 19.36 5.11 -18.76
CA GLY A 402 19.13 3.75 -18.28
C GLY A 402 17.64 3.37 -18.21
N TYR A 403 16.77 4.31 -17.83
CA TYR A 403 15.32 4.12 -17.91
C TYR A 403 14.84 4.12 -19.36
N ASP A 404 15.32 5.04 -20.19
CA ASP A 404 14.91 5.15 -21.60
C ASP A 404 15.24 3.87 -22.40
N TRP A 405 16.40 3.25 -22.15
CA TRP A 405 16.72 1.94 -22.72
C TRP A 405 15.77 0.84 -22.25
N CYS A 406 15.43 0.77 -20.95
CA CYS A 406 14.50 -0.24 -20.44
C CYS A 406 13.10 -0.07 -21.04
N VAL A 407 12.62 1.17 -21.13
CA VAL A 407 11.35 1.56 -21.76
C VAL A 407 11.31 1.15 -23.24
N GLU A 408 12.40 1.38 -23.98
CA GLU A 408 12.53 0.97 -25.38
C GLU A 408 12.41 -0.56 -25.54
N GLN A 409 13.14 -1.35 -24.73
CA GLN A 409 13.05 -2.81 -24.82
C GLN A 409 11.65 -3.33 -24.46
N VAL A 410 11.02 -2.80 -23.41
CA VAL A 410 9.65 -3.18 -22.98
C VAL A 410 8.61 -2.81 -24.04
N ARG A 411 8.78 -1.66 -24.71
CA ARG A 411 7.95 -1.23 -25.85
C ARG A 411 8.14 -2.14 -27.07
N ASN A 412 9.38 -2.49 -27.42
CA ASN A 412 9.70 -3.38 -28.53
C ASN A 412 9.19 -4.82 -28.31
N ALA A 413 9.10 -5.27 -27.05
CA ALA A 413 8.46 -6.53 -26.68
C ALA A 413 6.91 -6.50 -26.71
N GLY A 414 6.30 -5.36 -27.07
CA GLY A 414 4.85 -5.19 -27.20
C GLY A 414 4.11 -4.77 -25.91
N TYR A 415 4.83 -4.50 -24.82
CA TYR A 415 4.24 -4.15 -23.52
C TYR A 415 4.06 -2.64 -23.34
N ALA A 416 3.27 -2.01 -24.23
CA ALA A 416 3.07 -0.55 -24.23
C ALA A 416 2.54 0.02 -22.90
N GLU A 417 1.63 -0.70 -22.23
CA GLU A 417 1.08 -0.33 -20.91
C GLU A 417 2.20 -0.20 -19.86
N MET A 418 3.08 -1.21 -19.75
CA MET A 418 4.22 -1.18 -18.81
C MET A 418 5.31 -0.18 -19.22
N ALA A 419 5.52 0.06 -20.52
CA ALA A 419 6.46 1.08 -20.97
C ALA A 419 6.05 2.49 -20.48
N ASN A 420 4.74 2.79 -20.49
CA ASN A 420 4.19 4.01 -19.91
C ASN A 420 4.40 4.07 -18.39
N GLU A 421 4.11 2.98 -17.66
CA GLU A 421 4.39 2.93 -16.22
C GLU A 421 5.88 3.13 -15.89
N LEU A 422 6.79 2.57 -16.68
CA LEU A 422 8.23 2.73 -16.46
C LEU A 422 8.73 4.16 -16.73
N GLU A 423 8.17 4.85 -17.73
CA GLU A 423 8.39 6.29 -17.96
C GLU A 423 7.85 7.14 -16.80
N ILE A 424 6.74 6.77 -16.14
CA ILE A 424 6.26 7.43 -14.91
C ILE A 424 7.19 7.13 -13.72
N ASN A 425 7.66 5.88 -13.57
CA ASN A 425 8.61 5.50 -12.53
C ASN A 425 9.98 6.21 -12.67
N LYS A 426 10.40 6.56 -13.90
CA LYS A 426 11.56 7.44 -14.16
C LYS A 426 11.38 8.80 -13.49
N ALA A 427 10.22 9.44 -13.68
CA ALA A 427 9.91 10.72 -13.05
C ALA A 427 9.90 10.61 -11.52
N VAL A 428 9.22 9.63 -10.94
CA VAL A 428 9.22 9.38 -9.48
C VAL A 428 10.63 9.15 -8.93
N LYS A 429 11.52 8.51 -9.72
CA LYS A 429 12.92 8.30 -9.31
C LYS A 429 13.73 9.60 -9.29
N HIS A 430 13.44 10.55 -10.18
CA HIS A 430 13.97 11.92 -10.12
C HIS A 430 13.41 12.70 -8.91
N LEU A 431 12.14 12.49 -8.53
CA LEU A 431 11.59 13.09 -7.29
C LEU A 431 12.30 12.59 -6.04
N LYS A 432 12.56 11.28 -5.96
CA LYS A 432 13.37 10.69 -4.87
C LYS A 432 14.86 11.12 -4.91
N LYS A 433 15.28 11.99 -5.86
CA LYS A 433 16.55 12.74 -5.88
C LYS A 433 16.41 14.26 -5.66
N ARG A 434 15.20 14.83 -5.69
CA ARG A 434 14.87 16.27 -5.78
C ARG A 434 15.20 16.93 -7.14
N ASP A 435 15.34 16.13 -8.21
CA ASP A 435 15.58 16.59 -9.59
C ASP A 435 14.24 16.99 -10.28
N PHE A 436 13.57 18.01 -9.74
CA PHE A 436 12.19 18.36 -10.12
C PHE A 436 12.00 18.73 -11.60
N SER A 437 13.01 19.31 -12.25
CA SER A 437 12.94 19.75 -13.66
C SER A 437 12.79 18.57 -14.64
N GLU A 438 13.69 17.57 -14.56
CA GLU A 438 13.61 16.37 -15.40
C GLU A 438 12.33 15.55 -15.11
N ALA A 439 11.84 15.57 -13.86
CA ALA A 439 10.57 14.92 -13.50
C ALA A 439 9.36 15.59 -14.17
N ILE A 440 9.31 16.92 -14.21
CA ILE A 440 8.24 17.67 -14.90
C ILE A 440 8.33 17.46 -16.42
N GLU A 441 9.52 17.50 -17.01
CA GLU A 441 9.70 17.26 -18.45
C GLU A 441 9.27 15.84 -18.87
N THR A 442 9.69 14.82 -18.11
CA THR A 442 9.32 13.42 -18.39
C THR A 442 7.82 13.18 -18.26
N LEU A 443 7.15 13.76 -17.24
CA LEU A 443 5.69 13.66 -17.10
C LEU A 443 4.93 14.46 -18.17
N LYS A 444 5.40 15.63 -18.58
CA LYS A 444 4.77 16.40 -19.68
C LYS A 444 4.77 15.66 -21.02
N SER A 445 5.68 14.70 -21.22
CA SER A 445 5.64 13.81 -22.39
C SER A 445 4.35 12.98 -22.51
N PHE A 446 3.55 12.89 -21.44
CA PHE A 446 2.27 12.16 -21.41
C PHE A 446 1.03 12.96 -21.78
N GLU A 447 1.11 14.29 -21.91
CA GLU A 447 -0.05 15.15 -22.25
C GLU A 447 -0.73 14.78 -23.59
N LYS A 448 -0.07 13.97 -24.41
CA LYS A 448 -0.52 13.50 -25.74
C LYS A 448 -0.59 11.97 -25.85
N LYS A 449 -0.46 11.24 -24.73
CA LYS A 449 -0.45 9.77 -24.67
C LYS A 449 -1.78 9.23 -24.13
N ASP A 450 -1.87 7.91 -23.99
CA ASP A 450 -3.04 7.15 -23.53
C ASP A 450 -3.70 7.71 -22.25
N SER A 451 -5.03 7.71 -22.22
CA SER A 451 -5.86 8.45 -21.25
C SER A 451 -5.53 8.13 -19.78
N LYS A 452 -5.35 6.84 -19.46
CA LYS A 452 -5.05 6.44 -18.07
C LYS A 452 -3.64 6.82 -17.65
N ALA A 453 -2.66 6.66 -18.54
CA ALA A 453 -1.29 7.10 -18.30
C ALA A 453 -1.22 8.63 -18.17
N ALA A 454 -1.97 9.37 -18.99
CA ALA A 454 -2.11 10.82 -18.91
C ALA A 454 -2.75 11.28 -17.58
N SER A 455 -3.82 10.64 -17.10
CA SER A 455 -4.42 10.96 -15.79
C SER A 455 -3.43 10.76 -14.64
N THR A 456 -2.71 9.63 -14.61
CA THR A 456 -1.68 9.39 -13.58
C THR A 456 -0.49 10.35 -13.69
N ALA A 457 -0.08 10.73 -14.89
CA ALA A 457 0.97 11.73 -15.10
C ALA A 457 0.52 13.14 -14.67
N ALA A 458 -0.72 13.54 -14.97
CA ALA A 458 -1.32 14.80 -14.54
C ALA A 458 -1.54 14.87 -13.01
N THR A 459 -1.85 13.73 -12.38
CA THR A 459 -1.87 13.60 -10.92
C THR A 459 -0.48 13.88 -10.33
N ASN A 460 0.57 13.28 -10.88
CA ASN A 460 1.94 13.52 -10.42
C ASN A 460 2.44 14.96 -10.74
N LEU A 461 2.01 15.56 -11.86
CA LEU A 461 2.32 16.95 -12.20
C LEU A 461 1.65 17.95 -11.24
N SER A 462 0.38 17.76 -10.91
CA SER A 462 -0.32 18.64 -9.96
C SER A 462 0.32 18.61 -8.57
N PHE A 463 0.73 17.44 -8.09
CA PHE A 463 1.53 17.27 -6.87
C PHE A 463 2.86 18.04 -6.94
N LEU A 464 3.56 17.98 -8.08
CA LEU A 464 4.84 18.66 -8.26
C LEU A 464 4.73 20.18 -8.27
N TYR A 465 3.71 20.71 -8.94
CA TYR A 465 3.45 22.15 -8.94
C TYR A 465 2.98 22.66 -7.57
N LEU A 466 2.32 21.83 -6.75
CA LEU A 466 2.08 22.14 -5.33
C LEU A 466 3.39 22.25 -4.53
N LEU A 467 4.33 21.31 -4.70
CA LEU A 467 5.66 21.36 -4.06
C LEU A 467 6.51 22.56 -4.52
N GLN A 468 6.34 23.00 -5.77
CA GLN A 468 6.97 24.24 -6.28
C GLN A 468 6.20 25.52 -5.89
N ASN A 469 5.09 25.38 -5.15
CA ASN A 469 4.17 26.46 -4.76
C ASN A 469 3.53 27.22 -5.95
N GLU A 470 3.54 26.63 -7.15
CA GLU A 470 2.91 27.14 -8.38
C GLU A 470 1.45 26.68 -8.48
N ILE A 471 0.65 27.07 -7.48
CA ILE A 471 -0.72 26.55 -7.23
C ILE A 471 -1.63 26.65 -8.46
N THR A 472 -1.47 27.68 -9.31
CA THR A 472 -2.30 27.86 -10.53
C THR A 472 -2.01 26.84 -11.62
N GLN A 473 -0.76 26.38 -11.79
CA GLN A 473 -0.44 25.28 -12.69
C GLN A 473 -0.89 23.94 -12.08
N ALA A 474 -0.69 23.76 -10.77
CA ALA A 474 -1.15 22.58 -10.06
C ALA A 474 -2.67 22.34 -10.22
N GLU A 475 -3.47 23.40 -10.10
CA GLU A 475 -4.92 23.33 -10.26
C GLU A 475 -5.33 22.87 -11.67
N VAL A 476 -4.72 23.42 -12.74
CA VAL A 476 -4.99 23.00 -14.12
C VAL A 476 -4.65 21.52 -14.34
N TYR A 477 -3.53 21.03 -13.81
CA TYR A 477 -3.17 19.62 -13.93
C TYR A 477 -4.06 18.70 -13.07
N ALA A 478 -4.59 19.17 -11.93
CA ALA A 478 -5.56 18.44 -11.14
C ALA A 478 -6.92 18.32 -11.86
N ASP A 479 -7.40 19.40 -12.48
CA ASP A 479 -8.63 19.37 -13.29
C ASP A 479 -8.49 18.48 -14.53
N ASN A 480 -7.32 18.48 -15.18
CA ASN A 480 -7.00 17.55 -16.27
C ASN A 480 -6.98 16.08 -15.80
N ALA A 481 -6.56 15.80 -14.56
CA ALA A 481 -6.58 14.46 -13.98
C ALA A 481 -8.01 14.00 -13.64
N ILE A 482 -8.84 14.88 -13.05
CA ILE A 482 -10.25 14.59 -12.68
C ILE A 482 -11.13 14.43 -13.94
N THR A 483 -10.88 15.20 -15.00
CA THR A 483 -11.63 15.09 -16.27
C THR A 483 -11.25 13.85 -17.09
N THR A 484 -10.10 13.22 -16.82
CA THR A 484 -9.68 11.95 -17.45
C THR A 484 -10.02 10.73 -16.61
N ASP A 485 -9.94 10.82 -15.28
CA ASP A 485 -10.44 9.80 -14.34
C ASP A 485 -11.04 10.47 -13.09
N HIS A 486 -12.38 10.55 -13.06
CA HIS A 486 -13.14 11.15 -11.96
C HIS A 486 -13.06 10.34 -10.65
N TYR A 487 -12.73 9.04 -10.72
CA TYR A 487 -12.64 8.16 -9.54
C TYR A 487 -11.22 8.13 -8.93
N ASN A 488 -10.26 8.84 -9.54
CA ASN A 488 -8.90 8.96 -9.05
C ASN A 488 -8.82 9.82 -7.76
N ALA A 489 -8.81 9.15 -6.61
CA ALA A 489 -8.72 9.79 -5.29
C ALA A 489 -7.49 10.70 -5.15
N GLY A 490 -6.35 10.36 -5.75
CA GLY A 490 -5.14 11.20 -5.72
C GLY A 490 -5.30 12.53 -6.47
N ALA A 491 -6.03 12.54 -7.58
CA ALA A 491 -6.35 13.75 -8.32
C ALA A 491 -7.27 14.69 -7.50
N LEU A 492 -8.29 14.11 -6.85
CA LEU A 492 -9.19 14.82 -5.95
C LEU A 492 -8.45 15.40 -4.72
N VAL A 493 -7.52 14.64 -4.13
CA VAL A 493 -6.62 15.13 -3.07
C VAL A 493 -5.77 16.31 -3.55
N ASN A 494 -5.20 16.25 -4.75
CA ASN A 494 -4.40 17.36 -5.27
C ASN A 494 -5.25 18.62 -5.55
N LYS A 495 -6.46 18.48 -6.09
CA LYS A 495 -7.41 19.61 -6.23
C LYS A 495 -7.80 20.19 -4.86
N GLY A 496 -8.04 19.33 -3.87
CA GLY A 496 -8.26 19.73 -2.47
C GLY A 496 -7.08 20.50 -1.87
N ASN A 497 -5.85 20.05 -2.13
CA ASN A 497 -4.62 20.73 -1.69
C ASN A 497 -4.45 22.10 -2.35
N CYS A 498 -4.78 22.25 -3.64
CA CYS A 498 -4.84 23.55 -4.30
C CYS A 498 -5.82 24.50 -3.60
N CYS A 499 -7.07 24.08 -3.37
CA CYS A 499 -8.05 24.88 -2.64
C CYS A 499 -7.60 25.20 -1.20
N TYR A 500 -6.95 24.27 -0.50
CA TYR A 500 -6.42 24.48 0.85
C TYR A 500 -5.32 25.54 0.91
N ARG A 501 -4.38 25.52 -0.05
CA ARG A 501 -3.34 26.56 -0.22
C ARG A 501 -3.94 27.91 -0.66
N GLN A 502 -5.02 27.91 -1.43
CA GLN A 502 -5.80 29.10 -1.80
C GLN A 502 -6.66 29.67 -0.64
N SER A 503 -6.73 28.99 0.51
CA SER A 503 -7.62 29.29 1.66
C SER A 503 -9.11 28.99 1.45
N ASP A 504 -9.50 28.31 0.37
CA ASP A 504 -10.85 27.79 0.12
C ASP A 504 -11.09 26.46 0.88
N ILE A 505 -11.01 26.53 2.21
CA ILE A 505 -10.99 25.37 3.12
C ILE A 505 -12.27 24.52 3.00
N GLU A 506 -13.43 25.13 2.74
CA GLU A 506 -14.70 24.41 2.58
C GLU A 506 -14.72 23.53 1.33
N LYS A 507 -14.19 24.02 0.20
CA LYS A 507 -14.05 23.23 -1.03
C LYS A 507 -13.05 22.09 -0.84
N ALA A 508 -11.92 22.38 -0.18
CA ALA A 508 -10.89 21.38 0.12
C ALA A 508 -11.46 20.20 0.93
N ARG A 509 -12.22 20.50 2.00
CA ARG A 509 -12.95 19.50 2.82
C ARG A 509 -13.83 18.59 1.95
N ASP A 510 -14.55 19.14 0.99
CA ASP A 510 -15.51 18.37 0.21
C ASP A 510 -14.83 17.53 -0.89
N TYR A 511 -13.78 18.03 -1.54
CA TYR A 511 -12.92 17.21 -2.42
C TYR A 511 -12.23 16.05 -1.66
N TYR A 512 -11.79 16.25 -0.41
CA TYR A 512 -11.24 15.16 0.39
C TYR A 512 -12.29 14.11 0.79
N LYS A 513 -13.55 14.51 1.01
CA LYS A 513 -14.65 13.54 1.21
C LYS A 513 -14.97 12.76 -0.07
N GLU A 514 -14.92 13.41 -1.22
CA GLU A 514 -15.09 12.77 -2.53
C GLU A 514 -13.97 11.76 -2.79
N ALA A 515 -12.72 12.12 -2.48
CA ALA A 515 -11.59 11.19 -2.51
C ALA A 515 -11.80 9.96 -1.62
N LEU A 516 -12.29 10.15 -0.38
CA LEU A 516 -12.61 9.04 0.56
C LEU A 516 -13.86 8.24 0.21
N ALA A 517 -14.77 8.79 -0.61
CA ALA A 517 -15.90 8.03 -1.15
C ALA A 517 -15.45 7.08 -2.28
N ASN A 518 -14.41 7.46 -3.02
CA ASN A 518 -13.80 6.66 -4.08
C ASN A 518 -12.77 5.65 -3.54
N ASP A 519 -11.90 6.07 -2.62
CA ASP A 519 -10.97 5.21 -1.88
C ASP A 519 -11.01 5.50 -0.37
N PRO A 520 -11.77 4.69 0.40
CA PRO A 520 -11.84 4.79 1.87
C PRO A 520 -10.51 4.51 2.59
N THR A 521 -9.47 4.04 1.90
CA THR A 521 -8.14 3.72 2.44
C THR A 521 -7.06 4.76 2.12
N CYS A 522 -7.39 5.81 1.35
CA CYS A 522 -6.45 6.87 0.98
C CYS A 522 -5.94 7.65 2.23
N VAL A 523 -4.67 7.41 2.54
CA VAL A 523 -3.92 7.95 3.69
C VAL A 523 -3.82 9.48 3.62
N GLU A 524 -3.55 9.99 2.43
CA GLU A 524 -3.40 11.40 2.11
C GLU A 524 -4.72 12.16 2.29
N ALA A 525 -5.84 11.56 1.86
CA ALA A 525 -7.16 12.15 2.03
C ALA A 525 -7.59 12.18 3.50
N LEU A 526 -7.35 11.11 4.28
CA LEU A 526 -7.64 11.10 5.73
C LEU A 526 -6.84 12.18 6.48
N TYR A 527 -5.54 12.29 6.19
CA TYR A 527 -4.66 13.27 6.86
C TYR A 527 -5.05 14.72 6.51
N ASN A 528 -5.23 15.01 5.22
CA ASN A 528 -5.58 16.36 4.78
C ASN A 528 -7.01 16.77 5.18
N LEU A 529 -7.95 15.81 5.26
CA LEU A 529 -9.28 16.05 5.82
C LEU A 529 -9.20 16.42 7.31
N ALA A 530 -8.39 15.73 8.12
CA ALA A 530 -8.16 16.10 9.52
C ALA A 530 -7.57 17.51 9.64
N LEU A 531 -6.61 17.89 8.78
CA LEU A 531 -6.04 19.24 8.74
C LEU A 531 -7.02 20.33 8.25
N THR A 532 -8.04 19.99 7.44
CA THR A 532 -9.16 20.92 7.19
C THR A 532 -10.06 21.08 8.40
N TYR A 533 -10.45 19.98 9.06
CA TYR A 533 -11.30 20.05 10.23
C TYR A 533 -10.63 20.77 11.41
N LYS A 534 -9.31 20.62 11.59
CA LYS A 534 -8.52 21.43 12.54
C LYS A 534 -8.59 22.93 12.23
N LYS A 535 -8.42 23.35 10.97
CA LYS A 535 -8.58 24.77 10.57
C LYS A 535 -10.03 25.28 10.64
N LEU A 536 -11.02 24.39 10.56
CA LEU A 536 -12.44 24.70 10.77
C LEU A 536 -12.85 24.67 12.26
N ASN A 537 -11.89 24.50 13.19
CA ASN A 537 -12.09 24.36 14.63
C ASN A 537 -13.03 23.20 15.05
N ASN A 538 -13.17 22.17 14.21
CA ASN A 538 -13.94 20.96 14.52
C ASN A 538 -12.97 19.83 14.89
N TYR A 539 -12.47 19.89 16.12
CA TYR A 539 -11.40 19.02 16.60
C TYR A 539 -11.85 17.56 16.82
N GLU A 540 -13.12 17.34 17.19
CA GLU A 540 -13.71 16.01 17.39
C GLU A 540 -13.67 15.19 16.09
N VAL A 541 -14.17 15.76 14.98
CA VAL A 541 -14.16 15.07 13.67
C VAL A 541 -12.73 14.97 13.11
N ALA A 542 -11.83 15.90 13.45
CA ALA A 542 -10.42 15.78 13.10
C ALA A 542 -9.74 14.60 13.83
N LEU A 543 -10.03 14.38 15.12
CA LEU A 543 -9.55 13.22 15.88
C LEU A 543 -10.09 11.91 15.30
N GLU A 544 -11.39 11.84 14.96
CA GLU A 544 -11.95 10.68 14.27
C GLU A 544 -11.17 10.32 12.99
N CYS A 545 -10.83 11.32 12.16
CA CYS A 545 -10.05 11.12 10.94
C CYS A 545 -8.63 10.62 11.23
N LEU A 546 -7.96 11.16 12.26
CA LEU A 546 -6.62 10.70 12.65
C LEU A 546 -6.60 9.34 13.32
N PHE A 547 -7.63 8.97 14.10
CA PHE A 547 -7.73 7.61 14.65
C PHE A 547 -7.99 6.58 13.56
N LYS A 548 -8.86 6.88 12.57
CA LYS A 548 -9.03 6.05 11.36
C LYS A 548 -7.68 5.88 10.66
N LEU A 549 -6.97 6.99 10.40
CA LEU A 549 -5.64 6.98 9.81
C LEU A 549 -4.62 6.15 10.61
N HIS A 550 -4.60 6.25 11.94
CA HIS A 550 -3.69 5.47 12.81
C HIS A 550 -3.96 3.96 12.77
N THR A 551 -5.19 3.52 12.49
CA THR A 551 -5.45 2.08 12.29
C THR A 551 -4.86 1.53 10.98
N VAL A 552 -4.76 2.38 9.95
CA VAL A 552 -4.11 2.08 8.66
C VAL A 552 -2.58 2.20 8.78
N VAL A 553 -2.09 3.38 9.19
CA VAL A 553 -0.66 3.71 9.31
C VAL A 553 -0.27 3.79 10.79
N LYS A 554 0.02 2.63 11.37
CA LYS A 554 0.37 2.51 12.79
C LYS A 554 1.70 3.19 13.09
N ASN A 555 1.76 3.84 14.25
CA ASN A 555 2.97 4.46 14.84
C ASN A 555 3.67 5.53 13.97
N HIS A 556 2.99 6.15 13.00
CA HIS A 556 3.60 7.24 12.21
C HIS A 556 3.79 8.52 13.07
N PRO A 557 5.01 9.07 13.23
CA PRO A 557 5.28 10.18 14.15
C PRO A 557 4.42 11.42 13.90
N HIS A 558 4.24 11.83 12.65
CA HIS A 558 3.39 12.97 12.29
C HIS A 558 1.92 12.79 12.69
N VAL A 559 1.38 11.56 12.62
CA VAL A 559 -0.01 11.28 13.01
C VAL A 559 -0.17 11.35 14.52
N LEU A 560 0.79 10.77 15.27
CA LEU A 560 0.82 10.87 16.74
C LEU A 560 0.92 12.34 17.21
N TYR A 561 1.75 13.16 16.57
CA TYR A 561 1.87 14.58 16.88
C TYR A 561 0.54 15.33 16.64
N GLN A 562 -0.13 15.12 15.51
CA GLN A 562 -1.40 15.79 15.23
C GLN A 562 -2.54 15.32 16.16
N ILE A 563 -2.54 14.05 16.62
CA ILE A 563 -3.48 13.56 17.65
C ILE A 563 -3.24 14.29 18.98
N ALA A 564 -2.00 14.29 19.47
CA ALA A 564 -1.64 14.97 20.72
C ALA A 564 -1.97 16.48 20.67
N ASN A 565 -1.68 17.13 19.56
CA ASN A 565 -1.98 18.55 19.34
C ASN A 565 -3.49 18.84 19.28
N LEU A 566 -4.34 17.90 18.81
CA LEU A 566 -5.79 18.06 18.87
C LEU A 566 -6.33 17.90 20.30
N HIS A 567 -5.78 16.98 21.11
CA HIS A 567 -6.12 16.90 22.53
C HIS A 567 -5.66 18.16 23.29
N GLU A 568 -4.49 18.72 22.97
CA GLU A 568 -4.02 20.01 23.50
C GLU A 568 -4.99 21.16 23.16
N LEU A 569 -5.51 21.21 21.92
CA LEU A 569 -6.51 22.19 21.47
C LEU A 569 -7.91 21.98 22.08
N LEU A 570 -8.26 20.75 22.46
CA LEU A 570 -9.45 20.42 23.26
C LEU A 570 -9.24 20.68 24.76
N ASN A 571 -8.01 20.99 25.19
CA ASN A 571 -7.59 21.12 26.59
C ASN A 571 -7.63 19.79 27.41
N ASP A 572 -7.65 18.65 26.72
CA ASP A 572 -7.52 17.29 27.29
C ASP A 572 -6.05 16.95 27.57
N LYS A 573 -5.44 17.68 28.51
CA LYS A 573 -3.99 17.65 28.77
C LYS A 573 -3.44 16.26 29.08
N ASP A 574 -4.12 15.49 29.94
CA ASP A 574 -3.70 14.14 30.33
C ASP A 574 -3.53 13.23 29.10
N GLN A 575 -4.47 13.31 28.15
CA GLN A 575 -4.43 12.53 26.90
C GLN A 575 -3.36 13.06 25.93
N ALA A 576 -3.20 14.39 25.85
CA ALA A 576 -2.12 15.00 25.07
C ALA A 576 -0.73 14.58 25.60
N MET A 577 -0.55 14.54 26.92
CA MET A 577 0.66 14.09 27.60
C MET A 577 0.97 12.63 27.25
N ASP A 578 0.00 11.71 27.39
CA ASP A 578 0.17 10.31 27.00
C ASP A 578 0.59 10.18 25.51
N TRP A 579 -0.11 10.84 24.59
CA TRP A 579 0.23 10.78 23.17
C TRP A 579 1.61 11.37 22.85
N TYR A 580 1.96 12.53 23.42
CA TYR A 580 3.31 13.11 23.27
C TYR A 580 4.40 12.22 23.90
N GLN A 581 4.13 11.52 25.00
CA GLN A 581 5.05 10.53 25.57
C GLN A 581 5.23 9.30 24.66
N THR A 582 4.16 8.78 24.05
CA THR A 582 4.31 7.69 23.05
C THR A 582 5.15 8.15 21.86
N LEU A 583 4.94 9.36 21.35
CA LEU A 583 5.72 9.97 20.28
C LEU A 583 7.21 10.11 20.66
N LEU A 584 7.51 10.48 21.90
CA LEU A 584 8.88 10.61 22.40
C LEU A 584 9.65 9.27 22.38
N THR A 585 8.96 8.12 22.46
CA THR A 585 9.62 6.82 22.29
C THR A 585 10.12 6.55 20.87
N PHE A 586 9.52 7.21 19.86
CA PHE A 586 9.90 7.11 18.45
C PHE A 586 10.84 8.25 18.02
N VAL A 587 10.63 9.47 18.52
CA VAL A 587 11.41 10.66 18.19
C VAL A 587 11.96 11.33 19.47
N PRO A 588 12.91 10.70 20.19
CA PRO A 588 13.41 11.19 21.47
C PRO A 588 14.27 12.47 21.36
N SER A 589 14.62 12.89 20.13
CA SER A 589 15.54 13.99 19.87
C SER A 589 14.87 15.32 19.50
N ASP A 590 13.59 15.34 19.13
CA ASP A 590 12.95 16.58 18.65
C ASP A 590 12.83 17.62 19.77
N PRO A 591 13.46 18.81 19.62
CA PRO A 591 13.35 19.85 20.62
C PRO A 591 11.94 20.41 20.69
N ASN A 592 11.14 20.44 19.60
CA ASN A 592 9.79 21.00 19.63
C ASN A 592 8.88 20.21 20.57
N LEU A 593 8.79 18.89 20.36
CA LEU A 593 8.12 17.93 21.24
C LEU A 593 8.53 18.07 22.71
N LEU A 594 9.83 18.16 22.99
CA LEU A 594 10.33 18.29 24.36
C LEU A 594 9.97 19.64 25.01
N ASN A 595 9.82 20.73 24.23
CA ASN A 595 9.25 21.96 24.77
C ASN A 595 7.74 21.83 25.02
N ARG A 596 6.96 21.24 24.09
CA ARG A 596 5.51 21.00 24.29
C ARG A 596 5.25 20.17 25.55
N LEU A 597 5.96 19.06 25.74
CA LEU A 597 5.93 18.26 26.98
C LEU A 597 6.28 19.09 28.23
N SER A 598 7.29 19.95 28.14
CA SER A 598 7.63 20.87 29.23
C SER A 598 6.59 21.98 29.45
N ASP A 599 5.85 22.43 28.43
CA ASP A 599 4.76 23.41 28.59
C ASP A 599 3.56 22.77 29.32
N ILE A 600 3.21 21.53 28.96
CA ILE A 600 2.11 20.80 29.61
C ILE A 600 2.47 20.48 31.07
N ALA A 601 3.65 19.90 31.34
CA ALA A 601 4.11 19.59 32.70
C ALA A 601 4.26 20.84 33.60
N GLU A 602 4.72 21.98 33.05
CA GLU A 602 4.74 23.25 33.79
C GLU A 602 3.31 23.76 34.09
N SER A 603 2.34 23.45 33.23
CA SER A 603 0.93 23.82 33.42
C SER A 603 0.16 22.88 34.38
N GLU A 604 0.65 21.66 34.59
CA GLU A 604 0.20 20.72 35.64
C GLU A 604 0.84 21.08 37.00
N GLY A 605 2.01 21.72 36.96
CA GLY A 605 2.73 22.23 38.13
C GLY A 605 4.06 21.52 38.43
N ASP A 606 4.41 20.44 37.72
CA ASP A 606 5.70 19.77 37.89
C ASP A 606 6.83 20.54 37.16
N LYS A 607 7.31 21.57 37.86
CA LYS A 607 8.50 22.34 37.45
C LYS A 607 9.81 21.53 37.45
N GLN A 608 9.86 20.32 38.01
CA GLN A 608 11.04 19.46 37.99
C GLN A 608 11.07 18.61 36.71
N GLN A 609 9.97 17.92 36.39
CA GLN A 609 9.83 17.15 35.16
C GLN A 609 9.90 18.06 33.92
N ALA A 610 9.24 19.22 33.95
CA ALA A 610 9.38 20.24 32.91
C ALA A 610 10.86 20.65 32.69
N PHE A 611 11.60 20.92 33.77
CA PHE A 611 13.03 21.25 33.66
C PHE A 611 13.87 20.10 33.10
N SER A 612 13.54 18.84 33.41
CA SER A 612 14.21 17.68 32.80
C SER A 612 14.05 17.69 31.28
N TYR A 613 12.83 17.79 30.76
CA TYR A 613 12.57 17.84 29.32
C TYR A 613 13.30 19.01 28.62
N LEU A 614 13.37 20.18 29.27
CA LEU A 614 14.17 21.30 28.76
C LEU A 614 15.67 20.98 28.72
N THR A 615 16.22 20.33 29.75
CA THR A 615 17.64 19.95 29.76
C THR A 615 17.99 18.88 28.72
N ASP A 616 17.10 17.93 28.46
CA ASP A 616 17.27 16.95 27.39
C ASP A 616 17.12 17.60 26.00
N SER A 617 16.15 18.50 25.81
CA SER A 617 16.01 19.29 24.58
C SER A 617 17.29 20.09 24.27
N TYR A 618 17.86 20.76 25.29
CA TYR A 618 19.12 21.49 25.16
C TYR A 618 20.31 20.56 24.90
N ARG A 619 20.29 19.32 25.40
CA ARG A 619 21.32 18.31 25.18
C ARG A 619 21.35 17.81 23.72
N TYR A 620 20.19 17.67 23.09
CA TYR A 620 20.08 17.32 21.67
C TYR A 620 20.36 18.53 20.76
N TYR A 621 19.75 19.69 21.02
CA TYR A 621 19.86 20.88 20.17
C TYR A 621 20.27 22.16 20.95
N PRO A 622 21.57 22.34 21.28
CA PRO A 622 22.12 23.48 22.05
C PRO A 622 22.04 24.87 21.37
N SER A 623 21.27 24.99 20.29
CA SER A 623 21.01 26.21 19.51
C SER A 623 19.53 26.60 19.48
N PHE A 624 18.61 25.76 19.98
CA PHE A 624 17.17 26.01 19.90
C PHE A 624 16.74 27.11 20.87
N ILE A 625 16.39 28.28 20.33
CA ILE A 625 16.16 29.51 21.10
C ILE A 625 15.05 29.39 22.16
N PRO A 626 13.87 28.80 21.90
CA PRO A 626 12.81 28.67 22.91
C PRO A 626 13.26 27.90 24.17
N THR A 627 13.99 26.79 24.03
CA THR A 627 14.54 26.05 25.17
C THR A 627 15.57 26.88 25.94
N ILE A 628 16.43 27.61 25.23
CA ILE A 628 17.42 28.49 25.87
C ILE A 628 16.71 29.61 26.66
N GLU A 629 15.61 30.17 26.13
CA GLU A 629 14.78 31.15 26.86
C GLU A 629 14.13 30.54 28.11
N ARG A 630 13.51 29.35 28.00
CA ARG A 630 12.85 28.69 29.15
C ARG A 630 13.84 28.25 30.23
N ILE A 631 14.99 27.68 29.88
CA ILE A 631 16.06 27.36 30.85
C ILE A 631 16.59 28.62 31.53
N ALA A 632 16.82 29.70 30.78
CA ALA A 632 17.26 30.97 31.36
C ALA A 632 16.20 31.56 32.30
N ALA A 633 14.90 31.51 31.93
CA ALA A 633 13.80 31.95 32.77
C ALA A 633 13.72 31.15 34.08
N HIS A 634 13.77 29.81 34.02
CA HIS A 634 13.78 28.93 35.19
C HIS A 634 14.93 29.26 36.16
N TYR A 635 16.15 29.49 35.65
CA TYR A 635 17.27 29.92 36.49
C TYR A 635 17.12 31.35 37.04
N ILE A 636 16.42 32.27 36.36
CA ILE A 636 16.12 33.63 36.84
C ILE A 636 15.04 33.60 37.95
N GLU A 637 14.03 32.73 37.85
CA GLU A 637 13.04 32.51 38.92
C GLU A 637 13.72 31.96 40.18
N ASN A 638 14.55 30.93 40.02
CA ASN A 638 15.35 30.33 41.10
C ASN A 638 16.53 31.22 41.58
N GLN A 639 16.64 32.44 41.06
CA GLN A 639 17.65 33.45 41.43
C GLN A 639 19.13 33.08 41.14
N ILE A 640 19.37 32.04 40.34
CA ILE A 640 20.72 31.54 39.98
C ILE A 640 21.24 32.25 38.73
N TYR A 641 21.45 33.56 38.84
CA TYR A 641 21.75 34.44 37.70
C TYR A 641 23.03 34.05 36.93
N GLU A 642 24.04 33.51 37.60
CA GLU A 642 25.30 33.06 36.95
C GLU A 642 25.07 31.93 35.93
N LYS A 643 24.17 30.99 36.23
CA LYS A 643 23.82 29.92 35.29
C LYS A 643 22.99 30.48 34.14
N ALA A 644 21.96 31.29 34.45
CA ALA A 644 21.12 31.94 33.44
C ALA A 644 21.95 32.73 32.41
N THR A 645 22.96 33.49 32.87
CA THR A 645 23.84 34.28 31.99
C THR A 645 24.52 33.42 30.92
N LYS A 646 25.05 32.24 31.25
CA LYS A 646 25.72 31.35 30.28
C LYS A 646 24.78 30.86 29.16
N TYR A 647 23.51 30.60 29.49
CA TYR A 647 22.49 30.24 28.49
C TYR A 647 22.09 31.46 27.64
N LEU A 648 21.93 32.64 28.25
CA LEU A 648 21.61 33.87 27.52
C LEU A 648 22.76 34.34 26.61
N GLU A 649 24.01 34.12 27.01
CA GLU A 649 25.19 34.34 26.17
C GLU A 649 25.13 33.47 24.91
N ARG A 650 24.75 32.19 25.03
CA ARG A 650 24.48 31.29 23.89
C ARG A 650 23.39 31.84 22.97
N ALA A 651 22.26 32.30 23.50
CA ALA A 651 21.20 32.94 22.71
C ALA A 651 21.70 34.22 21.99
N SER A 652 22.55 35.02 22.64
CA SER A 652 23.11 36.24 22.06
C SER A 652 24.10 35.98 20.90
N VAL A 653 24.74 34.81 20.86
CA VAL A 653 25.58 34.36 19.74
C VAL A 653 24.73 33.87 18.57
N VAL A 654 23.62 33.17 18.85
CA VAL A 654 22.70 32.66 17.81
C VAL A 654 21.84 33.78 17.21
N GLN A 655 21.46 34.79 17.99
CA GLN A 655 20.69 35.96 17.53
C GLN A 655 21.38 37.29 17.88
N PRO A 656 22.50 37.65 17.21
CA PRO A 656 23.31 38.83 17.56
C PRO A 656 22.59 40.17 17.36
N ASN A 657 21.61 40.22 16.45
CA ASN A 657 20.80 41.40 16.18
C ASN A 657 19.70 41.63 17.24
N GLN A 658 19.38 40.62 18.06
CA GLN A 658 18.26 40.64 19.00
C GLN A 658 18.71 41.20 20.36
N VAL A 659 18.59 42.53 20.54
CA VAL A 659 19.08 43.25 21.73
C VAL A 659 18.49 42.72 23.07
N LYS A 660 17.34 42.03 23.02
CA LYS A 660 16.71 41.30 24.13
C LYS A 660 17.72 40.53 24.98
N TRP A 661 18.54 39.67 24.34
CA TRP A 661 19.42 38.75 25.06
C TRP A 661 20.52 39.50 25.82
N GLN A 662 21.11 40.52 25.19
CA GLN A 662 22.14 41.36 25.79
C GLN A 662 21.59 42.16 26.98
N LEU A 663 20.34 42.64 26.89
CA LEU A 663 19.66 43.30 28.02
C LEU A 663 19.33 42.34 29.17
N MET A 664 18.95 41.09 28.87
CA MET A 664 18.73 40.05 29.88
C MET A 664 20.04 39.66 30.59
N ILE A 665 21.16 39.56 29.87
CA ILE A 665 22.50 39.34 30.44
C ILE A 665 22.87 40.49 31.41
N ALA A 666 22.76 41.74 30.95
CA ALA A 666 23.06 42.90 31.80
C ALA A 666 22.13 43.00 33.02
N ALA A 667 20.86 42.60 32.89
CA ALA A 667 19.92 42.50 33.99
C ALA A 667 20.27 41.38 34.99
N CYS A 668 20.80 40.25 34.52
CA CYS A 668 21.32 39.18 35.37
C CYS A 668 22.55 39.64 36.17
N TYR A 669 23.53 40.28 35.54
CA TYR A 669 24.68 40.89 36.24
C TYR A 669 24.25 41.95 37.27
N ARG A 670 23.21 42.75 36.98
CA ARG A 670 22.67 43.72 37.96
C ARG A 670 21.96 43.03 39.13
N ARG A 671 21.24 41.92 38.89
CA ARG A 671 20.58 41.12 39.95
C ARG A 671 21.55 40.28 40.76
N SER A 672 22.72 39.94 40.24
CA SER A 672 23.80 39.26 40.98
C SER A 672 24.69 40.20 41.81
N GLY A 673 24.41 41.51 41.82
CA GLY A 673 25.21 42.53 42.52
C GLY A 673 26.46 43.00 41.74
N ASN A 674 26.71 42.52 40.53
CA ASN A 674 27.86 42.91 39.71
C ASN A 674 27.58 44.21 38.93
N TYR A 675 27.23 45.28 39.64
CA TYR A 675 26.80 46.56 39.07
C TYR A 675 27.79 47.16 38.07
N GLN A 676 29.11 47.01 38.31
CA GLN A 676 30.14 47.52 37.40
C GLN A 676 30.13 46.79 36.04
N GLN A 677 30.02 45.46 36.04
CA GLN A 677 29.91 44.65 34.83
C GLN A 677 28.61 44.97 34.09
N ALA A 678 27.48 45.04 34.81
CA ALA A 678 26.19 45.42 34.24
C ALA A 678 26.24 46.80 33.57
N LEU A 679 26.86 47.81 34.20
CA LEU A 679 27.02 49.15 33.63
C LEU A 679 27.89 49.15 32.37
N GLN A 680 28.99 48.37 32.35
CA GLN A 680 29.80 48.19 31.13
C GLN A 680 28.99 47.54 30.00
N CYS A 681 28.24 46.47 30.29
CA CYS A 681 27.35 45.82 29.34
C CYS A 681 26.30 46.79 28.79
N TYR A 682 25.58 47.53 29.66
CA TYR A 682 24.59 48.51 29.22
C TYR A 682 25.19 49.65 28.39
N LYS A 683 26.39 50.16 28.73
CA LYS A 683 27.10 51.14 27.89
C LYS A 683 27.45 50.56 26.51
N GLY A 684 27.95 49.32 26.45
CA GLY A 684 28.26 48.62 25.20
C GLY A 684 27.04 48.25 24.35
N ILE A 685 25.87 48.05 24.96
CA ILE A 685 24.61 47.88 24.25
C ILE A 685 24.15 49.21 23.66
N HIS A 686 24.25 50.31 24.42
CA HIS A 686 23.83 51.64 23.95
C HIS A 686 24.70 52.18 22.80
N THR A 687 26.01 51.88 22.77
CA THR A 687 26.86 52.26 21.61
C THR A 687 26.52 51.49 20.34
N LYS A 688 26.06 50.23 20.46
CA LYS A 688 25.60 49.42 19.31
C LYS A 688 24.17 49.75 18.88
N PHE A 689 23.29 50.07 19.84
CA PHE A 689 21.86 50.27 19.64
C PHE A 689 21.37 51.57 20.29
N PRO A 690 21.75 52.75 19.76
CA PRO A 690 21.50 54.05 20.40
C PRO A 690 20.00 54.41 20.51
N GLU A 691 19.14 53.95 19.59
CA GLU A 691 17.69 54.16 19.67
C GLU A 691 16.98 53.25 20.71
N ASN A 692 17.67 52.34 21.41
CA ASN A 692 17.02 51.41 22.34
C ASN A 692 16.63 52.08 23.67
N LEU A 693 15.33 52.37 23.77
CA LEU A 693 14.67 53.06 24.89
C LEU A 693 14.76 52.30 26.22
N GLU A 694 14.66 50.98 26.23
CA GLU A 694 14.77 50.18 27.46
C GLU A 694 16.22 50.13 27.96
N CYS A 695 17.21 50.07 27.04
CA CYS A 695 18.62 50.18 27.41
C CYS A 695 18.93 51.50 28.14
N LEU A 696 18.33 52.61 27.68
CA LEU A 696 18.49 53.92 28.32
C LEU A 696 17.82 54.01 29.69
N LYS A 697 16.62 53.43 29.86
CA LYS A 697 15.98 53.31 31.19
C LYS A 697 16.84 52.54 32.18
N PHE A 698 17.44 51.42 31.76
CA PHE A 698 18.35 50.65 32.62
C PHE A 698 19.66 51.40 32.90
N LEU A 699 20.21 52.16 31.95
CA LEU A 699 21.37 53.03 32.16
C LEU A 699 21.09 54.13 33.20
N VAL A 700 19.96 54.82 33.10
CA VAL A 700 19.54 55.83 34.10
C VAL A 700 19.40 55.16 35.47
N LYS A 701 18.69 54.03 35.55
CA LYS A 701 18.50 53.33 36.83
C LYS A 701 19.82 52.87 37.47
N ILE A 702 20.74 52.26 36.72
CA ILE A 702 22.00 51.77 37.29
C ILE A 702 23.00 52.89 37.62
N SER A 703 22.97 54.01 36.88
CA SER A 703 23.80 55.19 37.22
C SER A 703 23.27 55.94 38.44
N GLN A 704 21.95 55.94 38.67
CA GLN A 704 21.34 56.39 39.94
C GLN A 704 21.66 55.44 41.10
N GLU A 705 21.53 54.12 40.91
CA GLU A 705 21.91 53.09 41.91
C GLU A 705 23.41 53.17 42.29
N LEU A 706 24.27 53.74 41.44
CA LEU A 706 25.71 53.95 41.67
C LEU A 706 26.11 55.41 42.00
N GLY A 707 25.18 56.36 42.08
CA GLY A 707 25.47 57.77 42.39
C GLY A 707 26.32 58.52 41.34
N LEU A 708 26.31 58.07 40.08
CA LEU A 708 27.16 58.63 39.02
C LEU A 708 26.56 59.88 38.37
N SER A 709 27.37 60.93 38.20
CA SER A 709 26.98 62.19 37.55
C SER A 709 26.46 62.02 36.12
N GLU A 710 26.96 61.01 35.39
CA GLU A 710 26.49 60.61 34.05
C GLU A 710 24.97 60.31 33.98
N SER A 711 24.32 60.04 35.11
CA SER A 711 22.87 59.80 35.20
C SER A 711 22.05 60.88 34.47
N ASN A 712 22.44 62.15 34.63
CA ASN A 712 21.71 63.27 34.04
C ASN A 712 21.78 63.27 32.51
N ASP A 713 22.94 62.93 31.93
CA ASP A 713 23.15 62.83 30.49
C ASP A 713 22.31 61.70 29.87
N PHE A 714 22.23 60.54 30.53
CA PHE A 714 21.39 59.43 30.09
C PHE A 714 19.90 59.77 30.22
N LEU A 715 19.51 60.51 31.26
CA LEU A 715 18.12 60.95 31.48
C LEU A 715 17.68 61.99 30.45
N GLU A 716 18.57 62.88 30.02
CA GLU A 716 18.32 63.75 28.86
C GLU A 716 18.18 62.95 27.54
N LYS A 717 19.09 61.99 27.29
CA LYS A 717 19.05 61.15 26.08
C LYS A 717 17.74 60.34 26.01
N LEU A 718 17.28 59.80 27.14
CA LEU A 718 16.00 59.12 27.28
C LEU A 718 14.83 60.06 26.92
N ARG A 719 14.73 61.24 27.55
CA ARG A 719 13.68 62.24 27.26
C ARG A 719 13.67 62.68 25.79
N LYS A 720 14.84 62.77 25.15
CA LYS A 720 14.98 63.11 23.71
C LYS A 720 14.45 61.97 22.82
N LEU A 721 14.74 60.71 23.14
CA LEU A 721 14.26 59.53 22.40
C LEU A 721 12.78 59.22 22.64
N GLU A 722 12.26 59.39 23.86
CA GLU A 722 10.83 59.25 24.16
C GLU A 722 9.99 60.20 23.32
N LYS A 723 10.34 61.50 23.29
CA LYS A 723 9.69 62.50 22.42
C LYS A 723 9.80 62.14 20.94
N ALA A 724 10.95 61.64 20.49
CA ALA A 724 11.13 61.21 19.10
C ALA A 724 10.25 60.01 18.73
N LYS A 725 10.07 59.04 19.65
CA LYS A 725 9.21 57.87 19.47
C LYS A 725 7.72 58.26 19.45
N GLU A 726 7.29 59.09 20.38
CA GLU A 726 5.92 59.62 20.42
C GLU A 726 5.58 60.37 19.11
N LEU A 727 6.52 61.15 18.58
CA LEU A 727 6.34 61.90 17.34
C LEU A 727 6.36 60.98 16.09
N LYS A 728 7.11 59.86 16.11
CA LYS A 728 6.99 58.77 15.12
C LYS A 728 5.59 58.11 15.20
N GLU A 729 5.08 57.80 16.39
CA GLU A 729 3.79 57.11 16.60
C GLU A 729 2.57 57.98 16.24
N ARG A 730 2.56 59.26 16.65
CA ARG A 730 1.52 60.23 16.24
C ARG A 730 1.42 60.35 14.70
N LYS A 731 2.55 60.32 13.99
CA LYS A 731 2.59 60.32 12.50
C LYS A 731 2.01 59.05 11.89
N ILE A 732 2.22 57.88 12.51
CA ILE A 732 1.65 56.61 12.06
C ILE A 732 0.13 56.59 12.27
N GLN A 733 -0.36 57.16 13.38
CA GLN A 733 -1.79 57.29 13.66
C GLN A 733 -2.47 58.27 12.68
N SER A 734 -1.90 59.46 12.44
CA SER A 734 -2.45 60.40 11.44
C SER A 734 -2.43 59.83 10.03
N GLY A 735 -1.40 59.06 9.67
CA GLY A 735 -1.32 58.36 8.39
C GLY A 735 -2.41 57.31 8.17
N LYS A 736 -2.91 56.66 9.23
CA LYS A 736 -4.04 55.72 9.16
C LYS A 736 -5.40 56.39 9.03
N GLY A 737 -5.57 57.60 9.58
CA GLY A 737 -6.85 58.35 9.48
C GLY A 737 -7.20 58.81 8.06
N SER A 738 -6.19 59.18 7.24
CA SER A 738 -6.38 59.86 5.96
C SER A 738 -6.94 59.00 4.80
N ARG A 739 -7.27 57.72 5.03
CA ARG A 739 -7.77 56.81 3.98
C ARG A 739 -9.25 56.44 4.10
N SER A 740 -9.98 57.02 5.07
CA SER A 740 -11.35 56.63 5.40
C SER A 740 -12.35 57.78 5.59
N GLN A 741 -12.17 58.96 4.97
CA GLN A 741 -13.23 59.97 4.82
C GLN A 741 -12.86 61.09 3.83
N SER A 742 -13.43 61.07 2.62
CA SER A 742 -13.53 62.25 1.72
C SER A 742 -14.44 62.00 0.51
N ARG A 743 -15.74 61.80 0.74
CA ARG A 743 -16.78 62.11 -0.26
C ARG A 743 -17.66 63.25 0.27
N SER A 744 -18.23 64.02 -0.66
CA SER A 744 -19.07 65.21 -0.47
C SER A 744 -18.48 66.34 0.39
N SER A 745 -18.11 67.44 -0.27
CA SER A 745 -18.83 68.72 -0.11
C SER A 745 -18.61 69.60 -1.36
N VAL A 746 -19.38 70.69 -1.52
CA VAL A 746 -19.50 71.46 -2.78
C VAL A 746 -19.26 72.96 -2.56
N ARG A 747 -18.38 73.56 -3.38
CA ARG A 747 -18.38 74.96 -3.90
C ARG A 747 -17.21 75.09 -4.89
N ARG A 748 -17.41 75.50 -6.16
CA ARG A 748 -17.65 76.86 -6.69
C ARG A 748 -16.51 77.87 -6.38
N SER A 749 -15.67 78.18 -7.37
CA SER A 749 -15.67 79.48 -8.08
C SER A 749 -14.29 79.92 -8.64
N ALA A 750 -14.24 80.26 -9.94
CA ALA A 750 -13.25 81.10 -10.65
C ALA A 750 -11.75 80.70 -10.64
N GLY A 751 -10.97 81.24 -11.59
CA GLY A 751 -9.50 81.07 -11.68
C GLY A 751 -8.98 80.73 -13.09
N ASN A 752 -8.98 81.71 -13.98
CA ASN A 752 -8.63 81.63 -15.42
C ASN A 752 -7.13 81.39 -15.73
N GLU A 753 -6.82 81.04 -16.99
CA GLU A 753 -5.51 81.13 -17.69
C GLU A 753 -4.31 80.22 -17.29
N GLY A 754 -3.45 79.90 -18.28
CA GLY A 754 -2.17 79.19 -18.04
C GLY A 754 -1.64 78.23 -19.14
N SER A 755 -1.74 78.54 -20.43
CA SER A 755 -1.39 77.62 -21.54
C SER A 755 0.11 77.28 -21.67
N ARG A 756 0.43 75.98 -21.90
CA ARG A 756 1.41 75.43 -22.89
C ARG A 756 1.59 73.90 -22.70
N GLU A 757 1.26 73.02 -23.64
CA GLU A 757 1.83 72.69 -24.99
C GLU A 757 2.83 71.51 -24.95
N GLY A 758 2.73 70.56 -25.92
CA GLY A 758 3.48 69.29 -25.98
C GLY A 758 2.72 68.10 -25.35
N SER A 759 1.84 67.34 -26.00
CA SER A 759 1.87 66.70 -27.34
C SER A 759 3.04 65.71 -27.50
N ALA A 760 2.91 64.48 -28.05
CA ALA A 760 1.77 63.61 -28.38
C ALA A 760 2.30 62.14 -28.37
N SER A 761 1.59 61.03 -28.66
CA SER A 761 0.31 60.82 -29.34
C SER A 761 -0.30 59.44 -29.00
N SER A 762 -1.57 59.26 -29.38
CA SER A 762 -2.24 58.05 -29.95
C SER A 762 -1.74 56.61 -29.67
N ASN A 763 -2.60 55.58 -29.65
CA ASN A 763 -3.87 55.48 -30.40
C ASN A 763 -4.97 54.67 -29.70
N SER A 764 -6.21 54.84 -30.16
CA SER A 764 -7.43 54.27 -29.58
C SER A 764 -8.20 53.33 -30.51
N SER A 765 -8.69 52.21 -30.00
CA SER A 765 -10.00 51.59 -30.38
C SER A 765 -10.26 50.35 -29.49
N GLY A 766 -11.51 49.99 -29.17
CA GLY A 766 -12.77 50.67 -29.43
C GLY A 766 -13.98 50.01 -28.75
N TYR A 767 -15.16 50.62 -28.96
CA TYR A 767 -16.53 50.08 -28.99
C TYR A 767 -16.78 48.57 -28.74
N MET A 768 -17.88 48.10 -28.12
CA MET A 768 -18.95 48.68 -27.27
C MET A 768 -19.92 47.52 -26.88
N THR A 769 -21.12 47.86 -26.35
CA THR A 769 -22.33 47.00 -26.14
C THR A 769 -22.39 46.15 -24.86
N SER A 770 -23.56 45.84 -24.26
CA SER A 770 -24.73 46.70 -23.92
C SER A 770 -25.76 45.92 -23.06
N THR A 771 -26.47 46.60 -22.13
CA THR A 771 -27.80 46.23 -21.55
C THR A 771 -27.90 44.90 -20.75
N SER A 772 -28.86 44.64 -19.84
CA SER A 772 -29.89 45.44 -19.12
C SER A 772 -30.46 44.62 -17.93
N GLY A 773 -31.27 45.24 -17.03
CA GLY A 773 -32.08 44.55 -15.99
C GLY A 773 -31.45 44.59 -14.58
N VAL A 774 -31.83 45.44 -13.61
CA VAL A 774 -33.14 45.75 -12.96
C VAL A 774 -33.59 44.71 -11.93
N SER A 775 -33.32 44.96 -10.64
CA SER A 775 -34.36 45.20 -9.60
C SER A 775 -33.77 45.36 -8.18
N LYS A 776 -34.56 45.98 -7.29
CA LYS A 776 -34.45 45.97 -5.81
C LYS A 776 -35.84 45.59 -5.25
N PRO A 777 -35.94 45.09 -4.02
CA PRO A 777 -36.39 45.97 -2.94
C PRO A 777 -35.65 45.76 -1.60
N SER A 778 -36.12 46.43 -0.54
CA SER A 778 -35.47 46.57 0.76
C SER A 778 -36.37 46.14 1.92
N ARG A 779 -35.79 45.96 3.13
CA ARG A 779 -36.41 46.47 4.38
C ARG A 779 -35.45 46.58 5.57
N LYS A 780 -35.69 47.63 6.37
CA LYS A 780 -35.37 47.87 7.79
C LYS A 780 -36.69 47.61 8.59
N PRO A 781 -36.80 47.61 9.96
CA PRO A 781 -36.20 48.53 10.96
C PRO A 781 -35.76 47.90 12.34
N ILE A 782 -34.79 48.49 13.07
CA ILE A 782 -34.83 49.47 14.22
C ILE A 782 -35.21 48.87 15.60
N LEU A 783 -34.30 49.06 16.58
CA LEU A 783 -34.39 49.68 17.95
C LEU A 783 -32.92 49.74 18.47
N GLU A 784 -32.34 50.77 19.10
CA GLU A 784 -32.71 51.61 20.27
C GLU A 784 -32.70 50.82 21.61
N SER A 785 -32.24 51.32 22.76
CA SER A 785 -31.57 52.59 23.18
C SER A 785 -31.14 52.44 24.69
N ASP A 786 -30.37 53.28 25.41
CA ASP A 786 -29.53 54.47 25.15
C ASP A 786 -28.66 54.83 26.40
N ASN A 787 -27.64 55.72 26.24
CA ASN A 787 -27.15 56.72 27.26
C ASN A 787 -26.51 56.25 28.61
N THR A 788 -25.74 57.03 29.41
CA THR A 788 -25.01 58.34 29.29
C THR A 788 -24.05 58.57 30.50
N ASN A 789 -22.94 59.30 30.28
CA ASN A 789 -22.36 60.41 31.12
C ASN A 789 -21.96 60.18 32.62
N ASN A 790 -21.06 60.95 33.27
CA ASN A 790 -20.01 61.91 32.87
C ASN A 790 -18.93 62.09 33.98
N ASP A 791 -17.77 62.64 33.59
CA ASP A 791 -16.83 63.57 34.29
C ASP A 791 -16.59 63.55 35.83
N ALA A 792 -15.32 63.55 36.26
CA ALA A 792 -14.62 64.75 36.82
C ALA A 792 -13.43 64.47 37.80
N TYR A 793 -12.29 65.13 37.51
CA TYR A 793 -11.10 65.48 38.31
C TYR A 793 -10.97 65.13 39.83
N GLY A 794 -9.77 64.66 40.22
CA GLY A 794 -9.23 64.69 41.59
C GLY A 794 -7.74 64.28 41.68
N ILE A 795 -6.95 64.91 42.56
CA ILE A 795 -5.50 64.68 42.75
C ILE A 795 -5.24 64.18 44.18
N GLY A 796 -4.36 63.20 44.41
CA GLY A 796 -3.91 62.84 45.76
C GLY A 796 -3.08 61.56 45.89
N ASP A 797 -1.87 61.72 46.44
CA ASP A 797 -0.77 60.78 46.71
C ASP A 797 -1.00 59.32 47.22
N ILE A 798 -0.05 58.47 46.80
CA ILE A 798 0.69 57.43 47.56
C ILE A 798 -0.10 56.31 48.29
N GLY A 799 0.01 55.09 47.73
CA GLY A 799 0.77 54.04 48.43
C GLY A 799 0.04 52.82 49.03
N THR A 800 -0.23 51.80 48.21
CA THR A 800 -0.01 50.37 48.56
C THR A 800 0.09 49.52 47.28
N VAL A 801 0.77 48.37 47.34
CA VAL A 801 0.96 47.48 46.17
C VAL A 801 0.18 46.17 46.36
N GLU A 802 -0.99 46.08 45.74
CA GLU A 802 -1.65 44.81 45.46
C GLU A 802 -1.33 44.32 44.04
N ARG A 803 -1.43 43.00 43.82
CA ARG A 803 -1.06 42.34 42.55
C ARG A 803 -2.25 42.31 41.58
N PRO A 804 -2.10 42.81 40.33
CA PRO A 804 -2.96 42.40 39.23
C PRO A 804 -2.39 41.15 38.51
N MET A 805 -3.28 40.32 37.97
CA MET A 805 -2.93 39.15 37.16
C MET A 805 -2.39 39.56 35.78
N THR A 806 -1.45 38.79 35.21
CA THR A 806 -0.95 39.03 33.84
C THR A 806 -1.48 38.01 32.84
N SER A 807 -2.77 38.12 32.49
CA SER A 807 -3.34 37.48 31.29
C SER A 807 -2.92 38.24 30.03
N TRP A 808 -1.66 38.10 29.62
CA TRP A 808 -1.10 38.79 28.46
C TRP A 808 -1.08 37.93 27.20
N ARG A 809 -1.99 38.23 26.26
CA ARG A 809 -1.96 37.71 24.89
C ARG A 809 -0.62 38.02 24.23
N ARG A 810 0.13 37.00 23.80
CA ARG A 810 1.11 37.15 22.71
C ARG A 810 0.45 36.72 21.41
N GLY A 811 0.39 37.62 20.44
CA GLY A 811 0.39 37.21 19.03
C GLY A 811 1.83 36.89 18.66
N GLY A 812 2.16 35.61 18.59
CA GLY A 812 3.33 35.14 17.86
C GLY A 812 3.04 35.13 16.36
N LYS A 813 4.10 35.03 15.56
CA LYS A 813 4.02 34.18 14.37
C LYS A 813 4.46 32.81 14.84
N ASP A 814 3.62 31.81 14.64
CA ASP A 814 3.98 30.43 14.91
C ASP A 814 4.71 29.90 13.68
N ASP A 815 6.04 30.03 13.69
CA ASP A 815 6.93 29.30 12.79
C ASP A 815 6.98 27.83 13.28
N ASP A 816 5.84 27.13 13.16
CA ASP A 816 5.73 25.70 13.45
C ASP A 816 6.52 24.91 12.39
N ASP A 817 7.74 24.45 12.70
CA ASP A 817 8.51 23.58 11.79
C ASP A 817 7.77 22.26 11.50
N PHE A 818 6.93 21.78 12.43
CA PHE A 818 6.01 20.63 12.21
C PHE A 818 4.68 20.99 11.51
N GLY A 819 4.48 22.26 11.14
CA GLY A 819 3.28 22.75 10.45
C GLY A 819 3.56 23.41 9.10
N ASN A 820 4.83 23.74 8.81
CA ASN A 820 5.28 24.38 7.58
C ASN A 820 6.17 23.49 6.70
N ASP A 821 6.68 22.35 7.19
CA ASP A 821 7.35 21.38 6.32
C ASP A 821 6.37 20.84 5.26
N ASP A 822 6.82 20.83 4.01
CA ASP A 822 5.99 20.56 2.84
C ASP A 822 5.52 19.09 2.74
N ILE A 823 4.61 18.86 1.79
CA ILE A 823 3.85 17.62 1.47
C ILE A 823 4.72 16.37 1.11
N ILE A 824 6.03 16.43 1.37
CA ILE A 824 7.08 15.51 0.89
C ILE A 824 7.03 14.13 1.58
N ASP A 825 6.67 14.06 2.86
CA ASP A 825 6.86 12.86 3.70
C ASP A 825 5.68 11.87 3.74
N ILE A 826 4.68 12.04 2.85
CA ILE A 826 3.70 10.98 2.53
C ILE A 826 3.83 10.63 1.05
N LEU A 827 4.94 9.95 0.72
CA LEU A 827 5.08 9.21 -0.53
C LEU A 827 4.64 7.76 -0.30
N PRO A 828 3.82 7.16 -1.19
CA PRO A 828 3.71 5.70 -1.24
C PRO A 828 5.06 5.06 -1.62
N GLU A 829 5.30 3.83 -1.16
CA GLU A 829 6.59 3.11 -1.28
C GLU A 829 7.06 2.88 -2.73
#